data_AF-A0AAV0HKC5-F1
#
_entry.id   AF-A0AAV0HKC5-F1
#
_cell.length_a   1.000
_cell.length_b   1.000
_cell.length_c   1.000
_cell.angle_alpha   90.00
_cell.angle_beta   90.00
_cell.angle_gamma   90.00
#
_symmetry.space_group_name_H-M   'P 1'
#
loop_
_entity.id
_entity.type
_entity.pdbx_description
1 polymer ?
#
loop_
_entity_poly.entity_id
_entity_poly.type
_entity_poly.pdbx_seq_one_letter_code
_entity_poly.pdbx_strand_id
1 'polypeptide(L)'
;MISLQNGIRASARDEAASFHAKLEPSTPSASLVPFKPRDASHHEVDEDTLLALAHQMYKSGSYKQALENSSVLYERNPLRTDNLLLLGAIHYQLHDYDMCIAKNEEALRLEPRFAECYGNMANAWKEKGDIDLAIRYYLVAIELRPSFADAWSNLASAYMRKGRLNEAAQCCRQALALNPHLVDAHSNLGNLMKAQGLVQEAYSCYIEALRIQPSFAIAWSNLAGLFMESGDLARALQYYKEAVKLKPSFPDAYLNLGNVYKGLGRPQEAIACYQRAIQSRPNYSIAYGNLASTYYERGQLDLAILHYKQAISFDPRFLEAYNNLGNALKDVGRVDEAIQCYSQCLSLQPSHPQALTNLGNIYMEWNMSAAAASYYKATLAVTTGLSAPFNNLAVIYKQQGNYADAISCYNEVLRIDPSAADGLVNRGNTYKEIGRVTEAIQDYIRAITVRPTMAEAHANLASAYKDSGHVEAAVKSYRQALLLRPEFPEATCNLLHTLQCVCSWEERDMMFNEVEGIIRRQINSSVLPSVQPFHAIAYPLDPMLALEISRKYAAHCSMVATRFALPPFNHPSPIPIKCDHGSERLRIGYVSSDFGNHPLSHLMGSVFGMHNRTNIEVFCYALSANDGTEWRQRIQSEAEHFIDVSSMSSDMIAKLINEDKIQILINLNGYTKGARNEIFAMRPAPIQVSYMGFPGTTGATYIDYLVTDEFVSPVKYAHIYSEKLVHLPHCYFVNDYKQKNLDVLDPNCQHKRSDYGLPEDKFIFACFNQLYKMDPEIFNTWCNILKRVPNSALWLLRFPAAGEMRLRAYAAAQGVQPDQIIFTDVAMKQEHIRRSALADLFLDTPLCNAHTTGTDILWAGLPMVTLPLEKMATRVAGSLCLATGIGDEMIVSSMKEYEERAVSLALSQPKLQALTNKLKSIRLTCPLFDTTRWVSLRT
;
A
#
# COMPACT_ATOMS: atom_id res chain seq x y z
N MET A 1 -29.82 11.66 51.28
CA MET A 1 -29.45 13.02 51.76
C MET A 1 -29.12 13.83 50.52
N ILE A 2 -30.11 14.53 49.91
CA ILE A 2 -30.41 15.98 50.08
C ILE A 2 -29.14 16.80 49.83
N SER A 3 -29.01 17.74 48.88
CA SER A 3 -29.84 18.41 47.85
C SER A 3 -28.84 19.25 47.01
N LEU A 4 -28.99 19.48 45.70
CA LEU A 4 -29.80 20.54 45.06
C LEU A 4 -29.67 20.31 43.54
N GLN A 5 -30.69 19.78 42.88
CA GLN A 5 -31.73 20.47 42.09
C GLN A 5 -31.24 21.15 40.78
N ASN A 6 -31.33 20.34 39.72
CA ASN A 6 -31.40 20.74 38.31
C ASN A 6 -32.78 21.29 37.96
N GLY A 7 -32.79 22.25 37.04
CA GLY A 7 -33.96 22.90 36.47
C GLY A 7 -34.83 21.98 35.59
N ILE A 8 -36.11 22.34 35.54
CA ILE A 8 -37.14 21.70 34.73
C ILE A 8 -37.76 22.75 33.81
N ARG A 9 -37.79 22.37 32.52
CA ARG A 9 -38.75 22.66 31.43
C ARG A 9 -39.10 24.11 31.08
N ALA A 10 -38.75 24.43 29.83
CA ALA A 10 -39.54 25.26 28.95
C ALA A 10 -40.83 24.55 28.50
N SER A 11 -41.94 25.29 28.47
CA SER A 11 -43.14 24.99 27.68
C SER A 11 -43.57 26.26 26.94
N ALA A 12 -43.88 26.09 25.66
CA ALA A 12 -44.32 27.09 24.72
C ALA A 12 -45.66 27.74 25.08
N ARG A 13 -45.84 29.03 24.76
CA ARG A 13 -46.62 29.52 23.61
C ARG A 13 -46.79 31.04 23.66
N ASP A 14 -46.91 31.58 22.45
CA ASP A 14 -47.58 32.81 22.02
C ASP A 14 -47.14 34.15 22.64
N GLU A 15 -46.59 35.01 21.79
CA GLU A 15 -47.16 36.34 21.60
C GLU A 15 -46.67 37.01 20.31
N ALA A 16 -47.63 37.62 19.63
CA ALA A 16 -47.47 38.48 18.48
C ALA A 16 -46.97 39.87 18.91
N ALA A 17 -46.18 40.54 18.08
CA ALA A 17 -46.33 41.96 17.78
C ALA A 17 -45.26 42.46 16.80
N SER A 18 -45.76 43.02 15.70
CA SER A 18 -45.31 44.21 14.98
C SER A 18 -43.96 44.85 15.36
N PHE A 19 -43.11 45.05 14.36
CA PHE A 19 -42.22 46.22 14.32
C PHE A 19 -42.39 46.99 13.01
N HIS A 20 -42.86 48.22 13.16
CA HIS A 20 -42.92 49.27 12.16
C HIS A 20 -41.52 49.64 11.66
N ALA A 21 -41.36 49.74 10.33
CA ALA A 21 -40.27 50.48 9.72
C ALA A 21 -40.84 51.73 9.02
N LYS A 22 -40.38 52.90 9.49
CA LYS A 22 -40.64 54.23 8.95
C LYS A 22 -39.95 54.38 7.59
N LEU A 23 -40.66 54.97 6.61
CA LEU A 23 -40.09 55.48 5.37
C LEU A 23 -40.24 57.01 5.36
N GLU A 24 -39.11 57.71 5.23
CA GLU A 24 -39.06 59.14 4.94
C GLU A 24 -39.29 59.41 3.44
N PRO A 25 -39.81 60.58 3.07
CA PRO A 25 -40.11 60.91 1.67
C PRO A 25 -38.97 61.68 1.01
N SER A 26 -38.62 61.30 -0.21
CA SER A 26 -37.77 62.11 -1.11
C SER A 26 -38.49 62.36 -2.43
N THR A 27 -39.04 63.57 -2.58
CA THR A 27 -39.30 64.18 -3.89
C THR A 27 -37.99 64.53 -4.60
N PRO A 28 -37.99 64.57 -5.93
CA PRO A 28 -37.89 65.90 -6.53
C PRO A 28 -38.84 66.15 -7.70
N SER A 29 -39.21 67.41 -7.78
CA SER A 29 -39.99 68.09 -8.80
C SER A 29 -39.39 68.02 -10.21
N ALA A 30 -40.25 67.90 -11.22
CA ALA A 30 -39.98 68.46 -12.55
C ALA A 30 -41.29 68.99 -13.19
N SER A 31 -41.42 70.32 -13.15
CA SER A 31 -41.98 71.21 -14.18
C SER A 31 -43.26 70.81 -14.91
N LEU A 32 -44.37 71.39 -14.44
CA LEU A 32 -45.58 71.66 -15.22
C LEU A 32 -45.30 72.73 -16.28
N VAL A 33 -45.50 72.39 -17.56
CA VAL A 33 -45.76 73.36 -18.64
C VAL A 33 -47.18 73.10 -19.14
N PRO A 34 -48.06 74.11 -19.22
CA PRO A 34 -49.46 73.91 -19.54
C PRO A 34 -49.67 73.84 -21.05
N PHE A 35 -50.12 72.68 -21.56
CA PHE A 35 -50.63 72.60 -22.93
C PHE A 35 -52.12 72.95 -22.93
N LYS A 36 -52.45 74.06 -23.60
CA LYS A 36 -53.83 74.48 -23.94
C LYS A 36 -54.50 73.43 -24.85
N PRO A 37 -55.83 73.33 -24.81
CA PRO A 37 -56.60 72.33 -25.53
C PRO A 37 -56.58 72.63 -27.02
N ARG A 38 -56.28 71.62 -27.84
CA ARG A 38 -56.59 71.64 -29.27
C ARG A 38 -57.64 70.57 -29.53
N ASP A 39 -58.81 71.10 -29.87
CA ASP A 39 -59.86 70.56 -30.72
C ASP A 39 -60.18 69.06 -30.64
N ALA A 40 -61.42 68.85 -30.19
CA ALA A 40 -62.18 67.65 -30.37
C ALA A 40 -62.15 67.17 -31.82
N SER A 41 -61.52 66.02 -32.03
CA SER A 41 -62.00 65.01 -32.97
C SER A 41 -62.05 63.68 -32.23
N HIS A 42 -63.23 63.37 -31.68
CA HIS A 42 -63.56 62.03 -31.18
C HIS A 42 -63.40 61.02 -32.33
N HIS A 43 -62.26 60.35 -32.36
CA HIS A 43 -62.22 58.96 -32.79
C HIS A 43 -62.11 58.14 -31.50
N GLU A 44 -63.25 57.79 -30.92
CA GLU A 44 -63.29 56.67 -29.97
C GLU A 44 -62.68 55.47 -30.69
N VAL A 45 -61.50 55.04 -30.24
CA VAL A 45 -60.90 53.80 -30.71
C VAL A 45 -61.84 52.68 -30.30
N ASP A 46 -62.46 52.08 -31.31
CA ASP A 46 -63.41 50.98 -31.19
C ASP A 46 -62.82 49.80 -30.40
N GLU A 47 -63.66 49.06 -29.66
CA GLU A 47 -63.24 47.95 -28.78
C GLU A 47 -62.42 46.90 -29.54
N ASP A 48 -62.80 46.63 -30.80
CA ASP A 48 -62.09 45.68 -31.66
C ASP A 48 -60.69 46.18 -32.05
N THR A 49 -60.49 47.49 -32.15
CA THR A 49 -59.18 48.08 -32.43
C THR A 49 -58.25 47.98 -31.22
N LEU A 50 -58.79 48.18 -30.00
CA LEU A 50 -58.04 47.98 -28.75
C LEU A 50 -57.63 46.51 -28.57
N LEU A 51 -58.55 45.57 -28.85
CA LEU A 51 -58.24 44.14 -28.78
C LEU A 51 -57.19 43.72 -29.81
N ALA A 52 -57.29 44.22 -31.05
CA ALA A 52 -56.31 43.96 -32.10
C ALA A 52 -54.93 44.51 -31.73
N LEU A 53 -54.86 45.70 -31.14
CA LEU A 53 -53.62 46.31 -30.66
C LEU A 53 -53.03 45.50 -29.49
N ALA A 54 -53.84 45.08 -28.53
CA ALA A 54 -53.40 44.23 -27.43
C ALA A 54 -52.84 42.88 -27.95
N HIS A 55 -53.50 42.25 -28.92
CA HIS A 55 -52.98 41.05 -29.58
C HIS A 55 -51.68 41.31 -30.35
N GLN A 56 -51.55 42.45 -31.03
CA GLN A 56 -50.33 42.81 -31.72
C GLN A 56 -49.15 43.00 -30.75
N MET A 57 -49.39 43.67 -29.62
CA MET A 57 -48.39 43.85 -28.56
C MET A 57 -48.04 42.55 -27.85
N TYR A 58 -49.02 41.67 -27.67
CA TYR A 58 -48.78 40.32 -27.16
C TYR A 58 -47.90 39.52 -28.12
N LYS A 59 -48.22 39.53 -29.43
CA LYS A 59 -47.43 38.86 -30.47
C LYS A 59 -46.02 39.43 -30.62
N SER A 60 -45.82 40.72 -30.36
CA SER A 60 -44.49 41.36 -30.39
C SER A 60 -43.67 41.12 -29.11
N GLY A 61 -44.21 40.41 -28.11
CA GLY A 61 -43.56 40.17 -26.83
C GLY A 61 -43.59 41.36 -25.87
N SER A 62 -44.32 42.42 -26.21
CA SER A 62 -44.46 43.63 -25.38
C SER A 62 -45.57 43.46 -24.34
N TYR A 63 -45.41 42.47 -23.46
CA TYR A 63 -46.49 42.01 -22.56
C TYR A 63 -47.02 43.07 -21.59
N LYS A 64 -46.17 44.01 -21.14
CA LYS A 64 -46.63 45.14 -20.30
C LYS A 64 -47.55 46.10 -21.06
N GLN A 65 -47.22 46.41 -22.31
CA GLN A 65 -48.05 47.25 -23.17
C GLN A 65 -49.31 46.52 -23.63
N ALA A 66 -49.22 45.20 -23.86
CA ALA A 66 -50.39 44.35 -24.09
C ALA A 66 -51.33 44.38 -22.88
N LEU A 67 -50.79 44.30 -21.66
CA LEU A 67 -51.54 44.39 -20.41
C LEU A 67 -52.27 45.72 -20.28
N GLU A 68 -51.60 46.84 -20.56
CA GLU A 68 -52.20 48.18 -20.52
C GLU A 68 -53.42 48.28 -21.44
N ASN A 69 -53.28 47.86 -22.71
CA ASN A 69 -54.36 47.92 -23.70
C ASN A 69 -55.51 46.96 -23.37
N SER A 70 -55.21 45.72 -22.95
CA SER A 70 -56.22 44.75 -22.52
C SER A 70 -56.92 45.16 -21.23
N SER A 71 -56.24 45.87 -20.32
CA SER A 71 -56.85 46.38 -19.08
C SER A 71 -57.83 47.51 -19.36
N VAL A 72 -57.48 48.45 -20.25
CA VAL A 72 -58.40 49.51 -20.70
C VAL A 72 -59.64 48.91 -21.37
N LEU A 73 -59.46 47.86 -22.18
CA LEU A 73 -60.59 47.15 -22.79
C LEU A 73 -61.45 46.43 -21.74
N TYR A 74 -60.82 45.85 -20.72
CA TYR A 74 -61.53 45.19 -19.61
C TYR A 74 -62.34 46.17 -18.76
N GLU A 75 -61.82 47.37 -18.51
CA GLU A 75 -62.56 48.43 -17.80
C GLU A 75 -63.82 48.88 -18.56
N ARG A 76 -63.75 48.90 -19.91
CA ARG A 76 -64.89 49.26 -20.77
C ARG A 76 -65.92 48.14 -20.89
N ASN A 77 -65.46 46.91 -21.06
CA ASN A 77 -66.31 45.74 -21.26
C ASN A 77 -65.76 44.51 -20.51
N PRO A 78 -66.09 44.36 -19.21
CA PRO A 78 -65.59 43.24 -18.40
C PRO A 78 -66.11 41.87 -18.83
N LEU A 79 -67.17 41.82 -19.65
CA LEU A 79 -67.84 40.58 -20.06
C LEU A 79 -67.27 39.99 -21.36
N ARG A 80 -66.27 40.64 -21.96
CA ARG A 80 -65.68 40.22 -23.23
C ARG A 80 -64.72 39.04 -23.02
N THR A 81 -65.16 37.83 -23.35
CA THR A 81 -64.43 36.58 -23.05
C THR A 81 -63.11 36.44 -23.80
N ASP A 82 -63.02 36.94 -25.03
CA ASP A 82 -61.79 36.98 -25.85
C ASP A 82 -60.68 37.85 -25.21
N ASN A 83 -61.02 39.00 -24.63
CA ASN A 83 -60.09 39.85 -23.89
C ASN A 83 -59.70 39.23 -22.54
N LEU A 84 -60.61 38.56 -21.84
CA LEU A 84 -60.30 37.83 -20.60
C LEU A 84 -59.31 36.67 -20.85
N LEU A 85 -59.48 35.93 -21.94
CA LEU A 85 -58.53 34.91 -22.38
C LEU A 85 -57.14 35.53 -22.66
N LEU A 86 -57.12 36.66 -23.35
CA LEU A 86 -55.87 37.39 -23.65
C LEU A 86 -55.19 37.93 -22.38
N LEU A 87 -55.94 38.49 -21.42
CA LEU A 87 -55.43 38.90 -20.11
C LEU A 87 -54.80 37.72 -19.36
N GLY A 88 -55.48 36.57 -19.36
CA GLY A 88 -54.94 35.34 -18.80
C GLY A 88 -53.58 34.97 -19.41
N ALA A 89 -53.48 34.99 -20.74
CA ALA A 89 -52.23 34.72 -21.45
C ALA A 89 -51.14 35.77 -21.17
N ILE A 90 -51.50 37.06 -21.07
CA ILE A 90 -50.56 38.15 -20.73
C ILE A 90 -49.99 37.95 -19.31
N HIS A 91 -50.85 37.68 -18.32
CA HIS A 91 -50.41 37.44 -16.94
C HIS A 91 -49.52 36.21 -16.83
N TYR A 92 -49.78 35.16 -17.61
CA TYR A 92 -48.87 34.01 -17.70
C TYR A 92 -47.47 34.41 -18.20
N GLN A 93 -47.39 35.22 -19.26
CA GLN A 93 -46.09 35.70 -19.79
C GLN A 93 -45.37 36.66 -18.84
N LEU A 94 -46.10 37.35 -17.96
CA LEU A 94 -45.54 38.20 -16.91
C LEU A 94 -45.19 37.44 -15.62
N HIS A 95 -45.32 36.10 -15.61
CA HIS A 95 -45.11 35.22 -14.45
C HIS A 95 -46.06 35.48 -13.27
N ASP A 96 -47.19 36.14 -13.51
CA ASP A 96 -48.29 36.29 -12.54
C ASP A 96 -49.30 35.16 -12.75
N TYR A 97 -48.94 33.97 -12.27
CA TYR A 97 -49.74 32.76 -12.48
C TYR A 97 -51.09 32.80 -11.76
N ASP A 98 -51.17 33.51 -10.64
CA ASP A 98 -52.42 33.66 -9.89
C ASP A 98 -53.43 34.52 -10.65
N MET A 99 -52.99 35.64 -11.22
CA MET A 99 -53.87 36.47 -12.04
C MET A 99 -54.20 35.84 -13.39
N CYS A 100 -53.29 35.05 -13.97
CA CYS A 100 -53.59 34.21 -15.12
C CYS A 100 -54.78 33.30 -14.83
N ILE A 101 -54.74 32.57 -13.71
CA ILE A 101 -55.81 31.67 -13.29
C ILE A 101 -57.11 32.45 -13.07
N ALA A 102 -57.06 33.54 -12.31
CA ALA A 102 -58.24 34.34 -11.96
C ALA A 102 -58.99 34.88 -13.19
N LYS A 103 -58.26 35.37 -14.21
CA LYS A 103 -58.86 35.93 -15.43
C LYS A 103 -59.45 34.86 -16.35
N ASN A 104 -58.83 33.68 -16.43
CA ASN A 104 -59.41 32.53 -17.15
C ASN A 104 -60.64 31.96 -16.41
N GLU A 105 -60.66 31.95 -15.07
CA GLU A 105 -61.86 31.58 -14.29
C GLU A 105 -63.02 32.56 -14.47
N GLU A 106 -62.72 33.86 -14.60
CA GLU A 106 -63.71 34.88 -14.96
C GLU A 106 -64.31 34.64 -16.35
N ALA A 107 -63.49 34.30 -17.35
CA ALA A 107 -63.96 33.93 -18.67
C ALA A 107 -64.85 32.67 -18.63
N LEU A 108 -64.46 31.66 -17.86
CA LEU A 108 -65.21 30.39 -17.73
C LEU A 108 -66.55 30.53 -17.01
N ARG A 109 -66.72 31.55 -16.14
CA ARG A 109 -68.03 31.87 -15.54
C ARG A 109 -69.04 32.36 -16.58
N LEU A 110 -68.56 32.99 -17.65
CA LEU A 110 -69.37 33.49 -18.76
C LEU A 110 -69.53 32.42 -19.84
N GLU A 111 -68.47 31.68 -20.16
CA GLU A 111 -68.43 30.63 -21.16
C GLU A 111 -67.77 29.34 -20.62
N PRO A 112 -68.54 28.41 -20.02
CA PRO A 112 -67.98 27.22 -19.36
C PRO A 112 -67.28 26.22 -20.29
N ARG A 113 -67.52 26.31 -21.62
CA ARG A 113 -66.96 25.41 -22.65
C ARG A 113 -65.78 26.02 -23.41
N PHE A 114 -65.06 26.97 -22.79
CA PHE A 114 -63.93 27.67 -23.40
C PHE A 114 -62.61 26.91 -23.19
N ALA A 115 -62.23 26.04 -24.15
CA ALA A 115 -61.10 25.12 -24.04
C ALA A 115 -59.74 25.82 -23.80
N GLU A 116 -59.53 26.98 -24.41
CA GLU A 116 -58.31 27.78 -24.31
C GLU A 116 -58.06 28.29 -22.88
N CYS A 117 -59.12 28.60 -22.12
CA CYS A 117 -59.02 29.03 -20.73
C CYS A 117 -58.46 27.92 -19.84
N TYR A 118 -58.96 26.69 -20.01
CA TYR A 118 -58.44 25.51 -19.31
C TYR A 118 -56.98 25.23 -19.69
N GLY A 119 -56.61 25.42 -20.96
CA GLY A 119 -55.22 25.30 -21.42
C GLY A 119 -54.27 26.31 -20.75
N ASN A 120 -54.69 27.58 -20.66
CA ASN A 120 -53.91 28.63 -19.98
C ASN A 120 -53.76 28.35 -18.48
N MET A 121 -54.83 27.95 -17.80
CA MET A 121 -54.79 27.56 -16.39
C MET A 121 -53.88 26.34 -16.17
N ALA A 122 -53.96 25.33 -17.03
CA ALA A 122 -53.10 24.16 -16.95
C ALA A 122 -51.60 24.53 -17.05
N ASN A 123 -51.25 25.45 -17.96
CA ASN A 123 -49.91 26.00 -18.05
C ASN A 123 -49.49 26.69 -16.74
N ALA A 124 -50.34 27.54 -16.17
CA ALA A 124 -50.05 28.24 -14.92
C ALA A 124 -49.84 27.27 -13.74
N TRP A 125 -50.70 26.25 -13.58
CA TRP A 125 -50.54 25.22 -12.54
C TRP A 125 -49.27 24.38 -12.72
N LYS A 126 -48.89 24.10 -13.97
CA LYS A 126 -47.62 23.40 -14.28
C LYS A 126 -46.40 24.20 -13.81
N GLU A 127 -46.40 25.52 -13.99
CA GLU A 127 -45.32 26.40 -13.54
C GLU A 127 -45.33 26.58 -12.00
N LYS A 128 -46.50 26.60 -11.37
CA LYS A 128 -46.63 26.57 -9.89
C LYS A 128 -46.21 25.25 -9.26
N GLY A 129 -45.98 24.21 -10.06
CA GLY A 129 -45.50 22.89 -9.61
C GLY A 129 -46.60 21.89 -9.27
N ASP A 130 -47.88 22.26 -9.34
CA ASP A 130 -49.00 21.33 -9.19
C ASP A 130 -49.30 20.63 -10.52
N ILE A 131 -48.49 19.60 -10.80
CA ILE A 131 -48.55 18.88 -12.08
C ILE A 131 -49.83 18.03 -12.19
N ASP A 132 -50.37 17.55 -11.07
CA ASP A 132 -51.60 16.76 -11.08
C ASP A 132 -52.79 17.63 -11.48
N LEU A 133 -52.87 18.85 -10.96
CA LEU A 133 -53.90 19.81 -11.32
C LEU A 133 -53.74 20.30 -12.75
N ALA A 134 -52.50 20.55 -13.20
CA ALA A 134 -52.20 20.87 -14.60
C ALA A 134 -52.69 19.78 -15.56
N ILE A 135 -52.40 18.50 -15.26
CA ILE A 135 -52.87 17.36 -16.07
C ILE A 135 -54.40 17.34 -16.17
N ARG A 136 -55.10 17.53 -15.05
CA ARG A 136 -56.58 17.57 -15.05
C ARG A 136 -57.11 18.66 -15.98
N TYR A 137 -56.57 19.88 -15.89
CA TYR A 137 -57.02 20.98 -16.73
C TYR A 137 -56.67 20.79 -18.22
N TYR A 138 -55.52 20.21 -18.57
CA TYR A 138 -55.23 19.84 -19.95
C TYR A 138 -56.22 18.79 -20.49
N LEU A 139 -56.58 17.78 -19.69
CA LEU A 139 -57.55 16.77 -20.08
C LEU A 139 -58.93 17.39 -20.36
N VAL A 140 -59.38 18.32 -19.50
CA VAL A 140 -60.63 19.07 -19.73
C VAL A 140 -60.56 19.91 -21.01
N ALA A 141 -59.44 20.61 -21.26
CA ALA A 141 -59.25 21.38 -22.50
C ALA A 141 -59.34 20.49 -23.76
N ILE A 142 -58.75 19.30 -23.70
CA ILE A 142 -58.75 18.31 -24.79
C ILE A 142 -60.14 17.68 -24.97
N GLU A 143 -60.87 17.40 -23.89
CA GLU A 143 -62.24 16.88 -23.95
C GLU A 143 -63.18 17.88 -24.65
N LEU A 144 -63.06 19.16 -24.33
CA LEU A 144 -63.83 20.23 -24.96
C LEU A 144 -63.44 20.47 -26.43
N ARG A 145 -62.13 20.33 -26.75
CA ARG A 145 -61.61 20.51 -28.11
C ARG A 145 -60.53 19.45 -28.43
N PRO A 146 -60.92 18.28 -28.97
CA PRO A 146 -59.97 17.21 -29.27
C PRO A 146 -58.87 17.58 -30.29
N SER A 147 -59.11 18.58 -31.13
CA SER A 147 -58.16 19.11 -32.11
C SER A 147 -57.14 20.11 -31.54
N PHE A 148 -57.12 20.33 -30.22
CA PHE A 148 -56.21 21.28 -29.58
C PHE A 148 -54.78 20.73 -29.43
N ALA A 149 -54.01 20.83 -30.52
CA ALA A 149 -52.67 20.23 -30.63
C ALA A 149 -51.68 20.73 -29.56
N ASP A 150 -51.71 22.01 -29.19
CA ASP A 150 -50.84 22.56 -28.14
C ASP A 150 -51.16 22.00 -26.74
N ALA A 151 -52.44 21.71 -26.45
CA ALA A 151 -52.83 21.08 -25.19
C ALA A 151 -52.31 19.64 -25.10
N TRP A 152 -52.35 18.88 -26.21
CA TRP A 152 -51.74 17.55 -26.29
C TRP A 152 -50.21 17.58 -26.08
N SER A 153 -49.51 18.52 -26.72
CA SER A 153 -48.06 18.70 -26.55
C SER A 153 -47.68 19.08 -25.11
N ASN A 154 -48.43 19.99 -24.51
CA ASN A 154 -48.21 20.42 -23.13
C ASN A 154 -48.57 19.35 -22.10
N LEU A 155 -49.62 18.55 -22.34
CA LEU A 155 -49.96 17.38 -21.54
C LEU A 155 -48.84 16.33 -21.57
N ALA A 156 -48.23 16.11 -22.74
CA ALA A 156 -47.08 15.22 -22.86
C ALA A 156 -45.91 15.66 -21.96
N SER A 157 -45.60 16.96 -21.95
CA SER A 157 -44.59 17.53 -21.05
C SER A 157 -44.93 17.33 -19.56
N ALA A 158 -46.21 17.47 -19.18
CA ALA A 158 -46.65 17.23 -17.82
C ALA A 158 -46.54 15.75 -17.41
N TYR A 159 -46.92 14.81 -18.29
CA TYR A 159 -46.73 13.37 -18.06
C TYR A 159 -45.25 12.98 -17.97
N MET A 160 -44.38 13.61 -18.77
CA MET A 160 -42.94 13.41 -18.68
C MET A 160 -42.40 13.82 -17.30
N ARG A 161 -42.83 14.97 -16.75
CA ARG A 161 -42.46 15.40 -15.38
C ARG A 161 -42.94 14.43 -14.29
N LYS A 162 -44.00 13.67 -14.55
CA LYS A 162 -44.54 12.61 -13.67
C LYS A 162 -43.94 11.23 -13.91
N GLY A 163 -43.02 11.08 -14.87
CA GLY A 163 -42.42 9.78 -15.23
C GLY A 163 -43.35 8.85 -16.03
N ARG A 164 -44.51 9.34 -16.49
CA ARG A 164 -45.49 8.58 -17.29
C ARG A 164 -45.11 8.62 -18.78
N LEU A 165 -44.01 7.94 -19.12
CA LEU A 165 -43.35 8.07 -20.43
C LEU A 165 -44.21 7.57 -21.60
N ASN A 166 -45.01 6.51 -21.39
CA ASN A 166 -45.85 5.93 -22.44
C ASN A 166 -47.02 6.87 -22.80
N GLU A 167 -47.69 7.42 -21.79
CA GLU A 167 -48.76 8.39 -21.97
C GLU A 167 -48.23 9.70 -22.58
N ALA A 168 -47.05 10.14 -22.17
CA ALA A 168 -46.38 11.29 -22.77
C ALA A 168 -46.10 11.07 -24.27
N ALA A 169 -45.60 9.89 -24.66
CA ALA A 169 -45.30 9.57 -26.06
C ALA A 169 -46.58 9.51 -26.91
N GLN A 170 -47.68 8.94 -26.37
CA GLN A 170 -48.98 8.96 -27.03
C GLN A 170 -49.50 10.38 -27.25
N CYS A 171 -49.39 11.25 -26.24
CA CYS A 171 -49.80 12.64 -26.34
C CYS A 171 -48.97 13.42 -27.39
N CYS A 172 -47.64 13.21 -27.44
CA CYS A 172 -46.80 13.80 -28.49
C CYS A 172 -47.21 13.33 -29.90
N ARG A 173 -47.45 12.04 -30.09
CA ARG A 173 -47.90 11.50 -31.40
C ARG A 173 -49.24 12.07 -31.80
N GLN A 174 -50.17 12.23 -30.85
CA GLN A 174 -51.46 12.85 -31.11
C GLN A 174 -51.33 14.33 -31.46
N ALA A 175 -50.49 15.09 -30.76
CA ALA A 175 -50.19 16.48 -31.09
C ALA A 175 -49.63 16.60 -32.52
N LEU A 176 -48.70 15.72 -32.90
CA LEU A 176 -48.09 15.70 -34.23
C LEU A 176 -49.03 15.21 -35.34
N ALA A 177 -49.97 14.31 -35.03
CA ALA A 177 -51.02 13.90 -35.96
C ALA A 177 -51.99 15.05 -36.28
N LEU A 178 -52.24 15.93 -35.30
CA LEU A 178 -53.07 17.12 -35.46
C LEU A 178 -52.31 18.28 -36.13
N ASN A 179 -51.03 18.48 -35.77
CA ASN A 179 -50.17 19.50 -36.36
C ASN A 179 -48.71 18.98 -36.49
N PRO A 180 -48.30 18.55 -37.69
CA PRO A 180 -46.95 18.04 -37.93
C PRO A 180 -45.82 19.08 -37.77
N HIS A 181 -46.15 20.38 -37.71
CA HIS A 181 -45.18 21.48 -37.62
C HIS A 181 -44.87 21.92 -36.18
N LEU A 182 -45.38 21.22 -35.15
CA LEU A 182 -45.09 21.53 -33.75
C LEU A 182 -43.67 21.09 -33.35
N VAL A 183 -42.73 22.04 -33.36
CA VAL A 183 -41.31 21.81 -33.04
C VAL A 183 -41.09 21.30 -31.61
N ASP A 184 -41.85 21.81 -30.64
CA ASP A 184 -41.79 21.37 -29.25
C ASP A 184 -42.27 19.92 -29.09
N ALA A 185 -43.26 19.49 -29.88
CA ALA A 185 -43.78 18.12 -29.85
C ALA A 185 -42.77 17.13 -30.43
N HIS A 186 -42.08 17.48 -31.53
CA HIS A 186 -40.95 16.69 -32.06
C HIS A 186 -39.80 16.60 -31.06
N SER A 187 -39.42 17.70 -30.41
CA SER A 187 -38.35 17.70 -29.41
C SER A 187 -38.70 16.89 -28.16
N ASN A 188 -39.93 17.02 -27.65
CA ASN A 188 -40.43 16.24 -26.53
C ASN A 188 -40.52 14.75 -26.87
N LEU A 189 -40.98 14.40 -28.08
CA LEU A 189 -40.97 13.02 -28.56
C LEU A 189 -39.54 12.46 -28.62
N GLY A 190 -38.58 13.24 -29.12
CA GLY A 190 -37.18 12.85 -29.15
C GLY A 190 -36.59 12.60 -27.76
N ASN A 191 -36.90 13.44 -26.78
CA ASN A 191 -36.48 13.25 -25.38
C ASN A 191 -37.05 11.95 -24.79
N LEU A 192 -38.30 11.62 -25.12
CA LEU A 192 -38.97 10.38 -24.68
C LEU A 192 -38.34 9.15 -25.33
N MET A 193 -38.07 9.18 -26.65
CA MET A 193 -37.40 8.09 -27.36
C MET A 193 -35.98 7.88 -26.80
N LYS A 194 -35.27 8.96 -26.50
CA LYS A 194 -33.96 8.91 -25.84
C LYS A 194 -34.05 8.23 -24.47
N ALA A 195 -35.01 8.63 -23.63
CA ALA A 195 -35.24 8.04 -22.31
C ALA A 195 -35.61 6.53 -22.38
N GLN A 196 -36.19 6.08 -23.50
CA GLN A 196 -36.51 4.68 -23.79
C GLN A 196 -35.34 3.89 -24.42
N GLY A 197 -34.19 4.53 -24.67
CA GLY A 197 -33.03 3.91 -25.32
C GLY A 197 -33.13 3.84 -26.87
N LEU A 198 -34.17 4.41 -27.46
CA LEU A 198 -34.40 4.44 -28.91
C LEU A 198 -33.66 5.63 -29.53
N VAL A 199 -32.32 5.55 -29.53
CA VAL A 199 -31.42 6.65 -29.92
C VAL A 199 -31.63 7.12 -31.37
N GLN A 200 -31.88 6.20 -32.31
CA GLN A 200 -32.11 6.55 -33.71
C GLN A 200 -33.42 7.31 -33.90
N GLU A 201 -34.48 6.90 -33.19
CA GLU A 201 -35.77 7.57 -33.24
C GLU A 201 -35.70 8.96 -32.60
N ALA A 202 -34.95 9.09 -31.50
CA ALA A 202 -34.65 10.38 -30.88
C ALA A 202 -33.93 11.32 -31.85
N TYR A 203 -32.91 10.82 -32.55
CA TYR A 203 -32.17 11.56 -33.57
C TYR A 203 -33.10 12.05 -34.68
N SER A 204 -33.94 11.18 -35.24
CA SER A 204 -34.92 11.56 -36.28
C SER A 204 -35.87 12.66 -35.80
N CYS A 205 -36.38 12.57 -34.58
CA CYS A 205 -37.26 13.59 -34.00
C CYS A 205 -36.57 14.96 -33.87
N TYR A 206 -35.32 15.00 -33.40
CA TYR A 206 -34.58 16.27 -33.30
C TYR A 206 -34.25 16.87 -34.66
N ILE A 207 -33.90 16.04 -35.65
CA ILE A 207 -33.66 16.51 -37.02
C ILE A 207 -34.93 17.07 -37.64
N GLU A 208 -36.09 16.43 -37.43
CA GLU A 208 -37.38 16.97 -37.90
C GLU A 208 -37.72 18.31 -37.24
N ALA A 209 -37.49 18.46 -35.93
CA ALA A 209 -37.64 19.75 -35.25
C ALA A 209 -36.73 20.84 -35.87
N LEU A 210 -35.49 20.50 -36.20
CA LEU A 210 -34.53 21.42 -36.84
C LEU A 210 -34.84 21.69 -38.32
N ARG A 211 -35.44 20.73 -39.03
CA ARG A 211 -35.92 20.90 -40.42
C ARG A 211 -37.05 21.92 -40.48
N ILE A 212 -37.96 21.88 -39.50
CA ILE A 212 -39.08 22.82 -39.38
C ILE A 212 -38.59 24.19 -38.90
N GLN A 213 -37.75 24.23 -37.86
CA GLN A 213 -37.20 25.46 -37.31
C GLN A 213 -35.69 25.32 -37.01
N PRO A 214 -34.81 25.73 -37.94
CA PRO A 214 -33.36 25.66 -37.74
C PRO A 214 -32.84 26.49 -36.56
N SER A 215 -33.59 27.52 -36.12
CA SER A 215 -33.24 28.38 -34.98
C SER A 215 -33.63 27.80 -33.61
N PHE A 216 -34.19 26.58 -33.56
CA PHE A 216 -34.67 25.98 -32.33
C PHE A 216 -33.52 25.43 -31.47
N ALA A 217 -32.98 26.27 -30.59
CA ALA A 217 -31.79 25.99 -29.77
C ALA A 217 -31.90 24.72 -28.90
N ILE A 218 -33.10 24.36 -28.44
CA ILE A 218 -33.34 23.19 -27.60
C ILE A 218 -33.06 21.90 -28.38
N ALA A 219 -33.50 21.78 -29.64
CA ALA A 219 -33.21 20.61 -30.46
C ALA A 219 -31.71 20.47 -30.77
N TRP A 220 -30.99 21.58 -31.02
CA TRP A 220 -29.52 21.55 -31.15
C TRP A 220 -28.84 21.02 -29.89
N SER A 221 -29.26 21.47 -28.70
CA SER A 221 -28.73 21.00 -27.41
C SER A 221 -29.04 19.52 -27.15
N ASN A 222 -30.26 19.06 -27.47
CA ASN A 222 -30.66 17.67 -27.26
C ASN A 222 -29.93 16.73 -28.24
N LEU A 223 -29.76 17.16 -29.49
CA LEU A 223 -28.96 16.46 -30.50
C LEU A 223 -27.50 16.35 -30.07
N ALA A 224 -26.91 17.44 -29.55
CA ALA A 224 -25.55 17.44 -29.01
C ALA A 224 -25.40 16.42 -27.86
N GLY A 225 -26.42 16.30 -27.01
CA GLY A 225 -26.45 15.33 -25.91
C GLY A 225 -26.40 13.87 -26.39
N LEU A 226 -27.00 13.53 -27.54
CA LEU A 226 -26.88 12.19 -28.12
C LEU A 226 -25.44 11.86 -28.53
N PHE A 227 -24.73 12.83 -29.12
CA PHE A 227 -23.32 12.66 -29.52
C PHE A 227 -22.38 12.62 -28.33
N MET A 228 -22.69 13.36 -27.26
CA MET A 228 -21.94 13.31 -26.01
C MET A 228 -22.03 11.91 -25.38
N GLU A 229 -23.22 11.29 -25.36
CA GLU A 229 -23.41 9.91 -24.86
C GLU A 229 -22.74 8.86 -25.75
N SER A 230 -22.68 9.07 -27.06
CA SER A 230 -21.96 8.17 -27.98
C SER A 230 -20.43 8.37 -27.99
N GLY A 231 -19.90 9.30 -27.19
CA GLY A 231 -18.47 9.63 -27.11
C GLY A 231 -17.93 10.49 -28.26
N ASP A 232 -18.79 10.98 -29.16
CA ASP A 232 -18.38 11.88 -30.25
C ASP A 232 -18.37 13.34 -29.77
N LEU A 233 -17.33 13.66 -29.01
CA LEU A 233 -17.15 14.98 -28.40
C LEU A 233 -17.00 16.10 -29.45
N ALA A 234 -16.54 15.78 -30.67
CA ALA A 234 -16.36 16.77 -31.72
C ALA A 234 -17.70 17.27 -32.27
N ARG A 235 -18.63 16.35 -32.58
CA ARG A 235 -20.00 16.73 -33.02
C ARG A 235 -20.80 17.34 -31.88
N ALA A 236 -20.69 16.80 -30.66
CA ALA A 236 -21.33 17.39 -29.48
C ALA A 236 -20.89 18.85 -29.27
N LEU A 237 -19.59 19.14 -29.41
CA LEU A 237 -19.05 20.50 -29.29
C LEU A 237 -19.66 21.45 -30.33
N GLN A 238 -19.75 21.02 -31.59
CA GLN A 238 -20.31 21.84 -32.67
C GLN A 238 -21.78 22.18 -32.40
N TYR A 239 -22.59 21.20 -32.01
CA TYR A 239 -24.02 21.40 -31.83
C TYR A 239 -24.36 22.18 -30.56
N TYR A 240 -23.63 21.97 -29.45
CA TYR A 240 -23.78 22.81 -28.27
C TYR A 240 -23.39 24.27 -28.56
N LYS A 241 -22.37 24.53 -29.40
CA LYS A 241 -22.01 25.89 -29.83
C LYS A 241 -23.13 26.57 -30.61
N GLU A 242 -23.78 25.87 -31.54
CA GLU A 242 -24.94 26.44 -32.24
C GLU A 242 -26.12 26.67 -31.28
N ALA A 243 -26.37 25.78 -30.32
CA ALA A 243 -27.41 25.96 -29.31
C ALA A 243 -27.21 27.24 -28.48
N VAL A 244 -25.99 27.48 -27.95
CA VAL A 244 -25.70 28.69 -27.14
C VAL A 244 -25.58 29.96 -27.99
N LYS A 245 -25.25 29.85 -29.27
CA LYS A 245 -25.26 30.97 -30.22
C LYS A 245 -26.69 31.43 -30.52
N LEU A 246 -27.61 30.49 -30.70
CA LEU A 246 -29.03 30.77 -30.94
C LEU A 246 -29.75 31.24 -29.67
N LYS A 247 -29.32 30.74 -28.49
CA LYS A 247 -29.85 31.17 -27.19
C LYS A 247 -28.70 31.43 -26.19
N PRO A 248 -28.18 32.68 -26.12
CA PRO A 248 -27.08 33.05 -25.21
C PRO A 248 -27.39 32.95 -23.71
N SER A 249 -28.66 32.81 -23.31
CA SER A 249 -29.10 32.61 -21.92
C SER A 249 -29.55 31.18 -21.66
N PHE A 250 -28.84 30.18 -22.20
CA PHE A 250 -29.19 28.77 -22.07
C PHE A 250 -28.25 28.03 -21.07
N PRO A 251 -28.59 28.00 -19.76
CA PRO A 251 -27.71 27.47 -18.73
C PRO A 251 -27.37 25.99 -18.91
N ASP A 252 -28.34 25.15 -19.28
CA ASP A 252 -28.13 23.70 -19.44
C ASP A 252 -27.23 23.37 -20.64
N ALA A 253 -27.34 24.15 -21.72
CA ALA A 253 -26.44 24.02 -22.87
C ALA A 253 -25.00 24.46 -22.51
N TYR A 254 -24.82 25.52 -21.73
CA TYR A 254 -23.50 25.90 -21.23
C TYR A 254 -22.89 24.88 -20.26
N LEU A 255 -23.68 24.30 -19.35
CA LEU A 255 -23.21 23.23 -18.46
C LEU A 255 -22.67 22.05 -19.27
N ASN A 256 -23.46 21.55 -20.23
CA ASN A 256 -23.07 20.40 -21.04
C ASN A 256 -21.92 20.73 -22.01
N LEU A 257 -21.89 21.93 -22.59
CA LEU A 257 -20.74 22.42 -23.35
C LEU A 257 -19.46 22.42 -22.51
N GLY A 258 -19.55 22.83 -21.24
CA GLY A 258 -18.44 22.75 -20.29
C GLY A 258 -17.96 21.32 -20.05
N ASN A 259 -18.89 20.37 -19.91
CA ASN A 259 -18.56 18.94 -19.76
C ASN A 259 -17.84 18.40 -21.01
N VAL A 260 -18.27 18.81 -22.22
CA VAL A 260 -17.60 18.44 -23.48
C VAL A 260 -16.19 19.02 -23.54
N TYR A 261 -16.00 20.30 -23.18
CA TYR A 261 -14.66 20.91 -23.11
C TYR A 261 -13.76 20.20 -22.10
N LYS A 262 -14.30 19.81 -20.94
CA LYS A 262 -13.59 19.01 -19.94
C LYS A 262 -13.13 17.67 -20.54
N GLY A 263 -14.02 16.93 -21.19
CA GLY A 263 -13.71 15.66 -21.86
C GLY A 263 -12.68 15.78 -22.98
N LEU A 264 -12.58 16.94 -23.63
CA LEU A 264 -11.58 17.26 -24.66
C LEU A 264 -10.24 17.74 -24.07
N GLY A 265 -10.07 17.77 -22.75
CA GLY A 265 -8.84 18.27 -22.10
C GLY A 265 -8.67 19.80 -22.20
N ARG A 266 -9.77 20.55 -22.31
CA ARG A 266 -9.79 22.03 -22.44
C ARG A 266 -10.45 22.69 -21.22
N PRO A 267 -9.76 22.71 -20.06
CA PRO A 267 -10.38 23.09 -18.80
C PRO A 267 -10.66 24.61 -18.65
N GLN A 268 -9.90 25.49 -19.30
CA GLN A 268 -10.20 26.93 -19.28
C GLN A 268 -11.54 27.25 -19.94
N GLU A 269 -11.83 26.64 -21.09
CA GLU A 269 -13.09 26.79 -21.79
C GLU A 269 -14.25 26.16 -21.02
N ALA A 270 -14.00 25.04 -20.34
CA ALA A 270 -14.98 24.42 -19.45
C ALA A 270 -15.38 25.37 -18.31
N ILE A 271 -14.40 25.98 -17.63
CA ILE A 271 -14.63 26.98 -16.57
C ILE A 271 -15.47 28.14 -17.08
N ALA A 272 -15.13 28.71 -18.23
CA ALA A 272 -15.88 29.81 -18.82
C ALA A 272 -17.34 29.43 -19.13
N CYS A 273 -17.58 28.20 -19.56
CA CYS A 273 -18.93 27.69 -19.81
C CYS A 273 -19.72 27.52 -18.50
N TYR A 274 -19.13 26.91 -17.46
CA TYR A 274 -19.80 26.78 -16.16
C TYR A 274 -20.10 28.14 -15.53
N GLN A 275 -19.19 29.11 -15.62
CA GLN A 275 -19.43 30.48 -15.15
C GLN A 275 -20.61 31.14 -15.89
N ARG A 276 -20.74 30.95 -17.21
CA ARG A 276 -21.91 31.45 -17.97
C ARG A 276 -23.21 30.74 -17.59
N ALA A 277 -23.15 29.43 -17.31
CA ALA A 277 -24.30 28.69 -16.80
C ALA A 277 -24.77 29.25 -15.45
N ILE A 278 -23.83 29.55 -14.54
CA ILE A 278 -24.10 30.17 -13.23
C ILE A 278 -24.61 31.61 -13.37
N GLN A 279 -24.05 32.40 -14.29
CA GLN A 279 -24.56 33.76 -14.57
C GLN A 279 -26.01 33.74 -15.04
N SER A 280 -26.39 32.75 -15.85
CA SER A 280 -27.76 32.58 -16.34
C SER A 280 -28.71 31.98 -15.28
N ARG A 281 -28.20 31.13 -14.38
CA ARG A 281 -28.93 30.50 -13.27
C ARG A 281 -28.05 30.49 -12.01
N PRO A 282 -28.15 31.50 -11.13
CA PRO A 282 -27.26 31.64 -9.97
C PRO A 282 -27.36 30.55 -8.91
N ASN A 283 -28.45 29.78 -8.86
CA ASN A 283 -28.66 28.67 -7.92
C ASN A 283 -28.37 27.29 -8.55
N TYR A 284 -27.52 27.23 -9.58
CA TYR A 284 -27.27 25.98 -10.31
C TYR A 284 -26.19 25.11 -9.62
N SER A 285 -26.58 24.33 -8.62
CA SER A 285 -25.67 23.50 -7.79
C SER A 285 -24.74 22.60 -8.61
N ILE A 286 -25.25 21.95 -9.66
CA ILE A 286 -24.46 21.07 -10.54
C ILE A 286 -23.36 21.85 -11.27
N ALA A 287 -23.64 23.08 -11.72
CA ALA A 287 -22.64 23.93 -12.37
C ALA A 287 -21.51 24.33 -11.41
N TYR A 288 -21.85 24.65 -10.16
CA TYR A 288 -20.84 24.89 -9.11
C TYR A 288 -20.01 23.64 -8.80
N GLY A 289 -20.64 22.46 -8.72
CA GLY A 289 -19.93 21.19 -8.49
C GLY A 289 -18.96 20.82 -9.61
N ASN A 290 -19.37 21.00 -10.87
CA ASN A 290 -18.53 20.73 -12.04
C ASN A 290 -17.39 21.75 -12.15
N LEU A 291 -17.67 23.04 -11.87
CA LEU A 291 -16.66 24.09 -11.79
C LEU A 291 -15.61 23.77 -10.72
N ALA A 292 -16.06 23.39 -9.52
CA ALA A 292 -15.19 22.98 -8.42
C ALA A 292 -14.31 21.78 -8.79
N SER A 293 -14.87 20.76 -9.44
CA SER A 293 -14.12 19.60 -9.93
C SER A 293 -13.04 19.98 -10.94
N THR A 294 -13.32 20.92 -11.86
CA THR A 294 -12.31 21.41 -12.80
C THR A 294 -11.22 22.22 -12.11
N TYR A 295 -11.53 22.96 -11.03
CA TYR A 295 -10.51 23.62 -10.22
C TYR A 295 -9.64 22.63 -9.45
N TYR A 296 -10.25 21.57 -8.89
CA TYR A 296 -9.56 20.51 -8.17
C TYR A 296 -8.53 19.80 -9.06
N GLU A 297 -8.92 19.39 -10.27
CA GLU A 297 -8.03 18.75 -11.25
C GLU A 297 -6.86 19.64 -11.69
N ARG A 298 -7.00 20.97 -11.56
CA ARG A 298 -5.93 21.93 -11.85
C ARG A 298 -5.05 22.27 -10.64
N GLY A 299 -5.28 21.63 -9.49
CA GLY A 299 -4.58 21.91 -8.23
C GLY A 299 -4.99 23.24 -7.58
N GLN A 300 -6.06 23.90 -8.03
CA GLN A 300 -6.58 25.13 -7.44
C GLN A 300 -7.54 24.81 -6.29
N LEU A 301 -7.01 24.21 -5.24
CA LEU A 301 -7.79 23.58 -4.16
C LEU A 301 -8.69 24.56 -3.40
N ASP A 302 -8.25 25.80 -3.16
CA ASP A 302 -9.06 26.80 -2.46
C ASP A 302 -10.33 27.19 -3.25
N LEU A 303 -10.20 27.32 -4.58
CA LEU A 303 -11.33 27.61 -5.46
C LEU A 303 -12.27 26.40 -5.56
N ALA A 304 -11.72 25.19 -5.59
CA ALA A 304 -12.51 23.96 -5.54
C ALA A 304 -13.36 23.90 -4.25
N ILE A 305 -12.73 24.13 -3.09
CA ILE A 305 -13.41 24.14 -1.79
C ILE A 305 -14.52 25.20 -1.75
N LEU A 306 -14.24 26.43 -2.21
CA LEU A 306 -15.22 27.52 -2.27
C LEU A 306 -16.46 27.11 -3.08
N HIS A 307 -16.25 26.61 -4.30
CA HIS A 307 -17.36 26.29 -5.20
C HIS A 307 -18.11 25.00 -4.81
N TYR A 308 -17.45 24.01 -4.18
CA TYR A 308 -18.15 22.86 -3.60
C TYR A 308 -19.05 23.30 -2.43
N LYS A 309 -18.58 24.19 -1.56
CA LYS A 309 -19.41 24.75 -0.48
C LYS A 309 -20.61 25.52 -1.03
N GLN A 310 -20.43 26.26 -2.12
CA GLN A 310 -21.54 26.92 -2.80
C GLN A 310 -22.54 25.91 -3.38
N ALA A 311 -22.07 24.85 -4.05
CA ALA A 311 -22.92 23.79 -4.56
C ALA A 311 -23.79 23.17 -3.45
N ILE A 312 -23.18 22.87 -2.29
CA ILE A 312 -23.86 22.32 -1.11
C ILE A 312 -24.84 23.33 -0.49
N SER A 313 -24.53 24.63 -0.50
CA SER A 313 -25.43 25.65 0.04
C SER A 313 -26.72 25.78 -0.76
N PHE A 314 -26.68 25.52 -2.07
CA PHE A 314 -27.84 25.52 -2.96
C PHE A 314 -28.56 24.17 -2.99
N ASP A 315 -27.82 23.06 -2.85
CA ASP A 315 -28.38 21.71 -2.67
C ASP A 315 -27.68 20.96 -1.52
N PRO A 316 -28.26 21.00 -0.30
CA PRO A 316 -27.70 20.30 0.85
C PRO A 316 -27.71 18.77 0.75
N ARG A 317 -28.33 18.19 -0.29
CA ARG A 317 -28.38 16.75 -0.54
C ARG A 317 -27.42 16.30 -1.65
N PHE A 318 -26.55 17.18 -2.12
CA PHE A 318 -25.61 16.88 -3.21
C PHE A 318 -24.43 15.99 -2.73
N LEU A 319 -24.62 14.68 -2.83
CA LEU A 319 -23.69 13.64 -2.36
C LEU A 319 -22.26 13.77 -2.92
N GLU A 320 -22.14 13.94 -4.23
CA GLU A 320 -20.87 14.04 -4.93
C GLU A 320 -20.09 15.28 -4.50
N ALA A 321 -20.78 16.38 -4.20
CA ALA A 321 -20.16 17.60 -3.71
C ALA A 321 -19.53 17.40 -2.32
N TYR A 322 -20.19 16.68 -1.40
CA TYR A 322 -19.60 16.34 -0.10
C TYR A 322 -18.38 15.43 -0.24
N ASN A 323 -18.47 14.37 -1.05
CA ASN A 323 -17.34 13.46 -1.26
C ASN A 323 -16.14 14.19 -1.87
N ASN A 324 -16.36 15.01 -2.90
CA ASN A 324 -15.28 15.71 -3.58
C ASN A 324 -14.72 16.89 -2.77
N LEU A 325 -15.56 17.56 -1.96
CA LEU A 325 -15.09 18.52 -0.96
C LEU A 325 -14.18 17.84 0.07
N GLY A 326 -14.54 16.65 0.52
CA GLY A 326 -13.69 15.84 1.39
C GLY A 326 -12.32 15.55 0.79
N ASN A 327 -12.26 15.19 -0.50
CA ASN A 327 -11.00 14.96 -1.21
C ASN A 327 -10.15 16.24 -1.24
N ALA A 328 -10.76 17.39 -1.63
CA ALA A 328 -10.06 18.67 -1.68
C ALA A 328 -9.54 19.12 -0.31
N LEU A 329 -10.32 18.93 0.76
CA LEU A 329 -9.91 19.25 2.12
C LEU A 329 -8.76 18.35 2.61
N LYS A 330 -8.79 17.05 2.28
CA LYS A 330 -7.71 16.11 2.58
C LYS A 330 -6.41 16.58 1.93
N ASP A 331 -6.44 16.94 0.65
CA ASP A 331 -5.24 17.34 -0.10
C ASP A 331 -4.62 18.66 0.39
N VAL A 332 -5.43 19.56 0.99
CA VAL A 332 -4.95 20.78 1.68
C VAL A 332 -4.47 20.48 3.12
N GLY A 333 -4.65 19.27 3.63
CA GLY A 333 -4.26 18.84 4.98
C GLY A 333 -5.31 19.09 6.07
N ARG A 334 -6.53 19.50 5.70
CA ARG A 334 -7.66 19.74 6.63
C ARG A 334 -8.47 18.45 6.85
N VAL A 335 -7.81 17.44 7.42
CA VAL A 335 -8.32 16.06 7.50
C VAL A 335 -9.61 15.94 8.33
N ASP A 336 -9.73 16.67 9.45
CA ASP A 336 -10.92 16.61 10.30
C ASP A 336 -12.19 17.07 9.56
N GLU A 337 -12.08 18.14 8.77
CA GLU A 337 -13.18 18.63 7.94
C GLU A 337 -13.48 17.67 6.78
N ALA A 338 -12.47 16.99 6.24
CA ALA A 338 -12.67 15.95 5.23
C ALA A 338 -13.50 14.78 5.78
N ILE A 339 -13.20 14.33 7.00
CA ILE A 339 -13.96 13.27 7.70
C ILE A 339 -15.40 13.71 7.91
N GLN A 340 -15.65 14.95 8.32
CA GLN A 340 -17.01 15.49 8.45
C GLN A 340 -17.75 15.47 7.11
N CYS A 341 -17.09 15.85 6.02
CA CYS A 341 -17.69 15.80 4.68
C CYS A 341 -18.04 14.38 4.23
N TYR A 342 -17.13 13.41 4.40
CA TYR A 342 -17.43 12.01 4.10
C TYR A 342 -18.53 11.44 5.00
N SER A 343 -18.54 11.78 6.29
CA SER A 343 -19.59 11.37 7.23
C SER A 343 -20.95 11.93 6.83
N GLN A 344 -21.00 13.19 6.39
CA GLN A 344 -22.21 13.81 5.89
C GLN A 344 -22.71 13.13 4.60
N CYS A 345 -21.79 12.81 3.67
CA CYS A 345 -22.10 12.00 2.49
C CYS A 345 -22.73 10.64 2.88
N LEU A 346 -22.15 9.95 3.86
CA LEU A 346 -22.66 8.67 4.36
C LEU A 346 -23.96 8.78 5.17
N SER A 347 -24.23 9.94 5.81
CA SER A 347 -25.52 10.19 6.46
C SER A 347 -26.65 10.31 5.45
N LEU A 348 -26.36 10.85 4.25
CA LEU A 348 -27.30 10.99 3.14
C LEU A 348 -27.44 9.67 2.36
N GLN A 349 -26.34 8.94 2.17
CA GLN A 349 -26.32 7.62 1.53
C GLN A 349 -25.31 6.70 2.25
N PRO A 350 -25.76 5.83 3.18
CA PRO A 350 -24.87 4.94 3.93
C PRO A 350 -24.07 3.96 3.05
N SER A 351 -24.56 3.69 1.84
CA SER A 351 -23.96 2.76 0.88
C SER A 351 -23.05 3.43 -0.15
N HIS A 352 -22.55 4.66 0.10
CA HIS A 352 -21.72 5.39 -0.87
C HIS A 352 -20.25 4.89 -0.87
N PRO A 353 -19.79 4.18 -1.92
CA PRO A 353 -18.56 3.40 -1.87
C PRO A 353 -17.27 4.24 -1.83
N GLN A 354 -17.23 5.38 -2.52
CA GLN A 354 -16.05 6.25 -2.54
C GLN A 354 -15.80 6.89 -1.16
N ALA A 355 -16.87 7.30 -0.48
CA ALA A 355 -16.77 7.91 0.85
C ALA A 355 -16.30 6.89 1.90
N LEU A 356 -16.82 5.66 1.86
CA LEU A 356 -16.33 4.54 2.69
C LEU A 356 -14.85 4.25 2.44
N THR A 357 -14.43 4.17 1.17
CA THR A 357 -13.04 3.91 0.79
C THR A 357 -12.10 5.03 1.25
N ASN A 358 -12.52 6.29 1.10
CA ASN A 358 -11.74 7.44 1.51
C ASN A 358 -11.55 7.51 3.03
N LEU A 359 -12.59 7.21 3.81
CA LEU A 359 -12.46 7.07 5.26
C LEU A 359 -11.52 5.91 5.62
N GLY A 360 -11.66 4.75 4.96
CA GLY A 360 -10.75 3.62 5.14
C GLY A 360 -9.28 4.01 4.92
N ASN A 361 -9.00 4.78 3.86
CA ASN A 361 -7.66 5.28 3.56
C ASN A 361 -7.12 6.22 4.65
N ILE A 362 -7.94 7.13 5.18
CA ILE A 362 -7.54 8.03 6.28
C ILE A 362 -7.21 7.23 7.54
N TYR A 363 -8.07 6.28 7.92
CA TYR A 363 -7.80 5.42 9.09
C TYR A 363 -6.56 4.54 8.88
N MET A 364 -6.26 4.14 7.65
CA MET A 364 -5.04 3.41 7.34
C MET A 364 -3.81 4.32 7.48
N GLU A 365 -3.86 5.57 7.01
CA GLU A 365 -2.80 6.58 7.20
C GLU A 365 -2.55 6.88 8.70
N TRP A 366 -3.60 6.85 9.53
CA TRP A 366 -3.51 6.96 11.00
C TRP A 366 -3.11 5.67 11.71
N ASN A 367 -2.75 4.62 10.96
CA ASN A 367 -2.34 3.32 11.48
C ASN A 367 -3.44 2.64 12.33
N MET A 368 -4.71 2.97 12.10
CA MET A 368 -5.89 2.37 12.73
C MET A 368 -6.44 1.24 11.86
N SER A 369 -5.66 0.17 11.69
CA SER A 369 -5.93 -0.90 10.71
C SER A 369 -7.27 -1.60 10.90
N ALA A 370 -7.76 -1.74 12.14
CA ALA A 370 -9.07 -2.37 12.41
C ALA A 370 -10.23 -1.51 11.90
N ALA A 371 -10.17 -0.19 12.14
CA ALA A 371 -11.17 0.75 11.61
C ALA A 371 -11.09 0.78 10.08
N ALA A 372 -9.89 0.90 9.50
CA ALA A 372 -9.70 0.88 8.05
C ALA A 372 -10.29 -0.38 7.39
N ALA A 373 -10.01 -1.56 7.95
CA ALA A 373 -10.55 -2.82 7.47
C ALA A 373 -12.09 -2.87 7.51
N SER A 374 -12.71 -2.28 8.54
CA SER A 374 -14.18 -2.21 8.63
C SER A 374 -14.79 -1.38 7.49
N TYR A 375 -14.18 -0.25 7.14
CA TYR A 375 -14.62 0.59 6.04
C TYR A 375 -14.41 -0.07 4.67
N TYR A 376 -13.26 -0.72 4.45
CA TYR A 376 -13.03 -1.46 3.20
C TYR A 376 -14.01 -2.62 3.02
N LYS A 377 -14.32 -3.37 4.09
CA LYS A 377 -15.35 -4.41 4.06
C LYS A 377 -16.74 -3.84 3.77
N ALA A 378 -17.08 -2.69 4.37
CA ALA A 378 -18.33 -2.00 4.10
C ALA A 378 -18.42 -1.56 2.63
N THR A 379 -17.35 -1.02 2.04
CA THR A 379 -17.29 -0.71 0.60
C THR A 379 -17.60 -1.95 -0.23
N LEU A 380 -16.92 -3.07 0.04
CA LEU A 380 -17.06 -4.31 -0.73
C LEU A 380 -18.44 -4.97 -0.58
N ALA A 381 -19.19 -4.67 0.49
CA ALA A 381 -20.56 -5.14 0.67
C ALA A 381 -21.58 -4.39 -0.20
N VAL A 382 -21.27 -3.15 -0.60
CA VAL A 382 -22.21 -2.27 -1.33
C VAL A 382 -21.85 -2.08 -2.80
N THR A 383 -20.65 -2.48 -3.23
CA THR A 383 -20.20 -2.35 -4.62
C THR A 383 -19.36 -3.54 -5.06
N THR A 384 -19.42 -3.85 -6.35
CA THR A 384 -18.58 -4.88 -7.00
C THR A 384 -17.69 -4.22 -8.06
N GLY A 385 -16.52 -4.80 -8.32
CA GLY A 385 -15.62 -4.32 -9.37
C GLY A 385 -14.59 -3.26 -8.95
N LEU A 386 -14.50 -2.88 -7.67
CA LEU A 386 -13.41 -2.05 -7.16
C LEU A 386 -12.25 -2.90 -6.63
N SER A 387 -11.07 -2.78 -7.23
CA SER A 387 -9.86 -3.49 -6.81
C SER A 387 -9.14 -2.83 -5.62
N ALA A 388 -9.21 -1.50 -5.49
CA ALA A 388 -8.46 -0.76 -4.47
C ALA A 388 -8.80 -1.17 -3.01
N PRO A 389 -10.08 -1.37 -2.61
CA PRO A 389 -10.39 -1.85 -1.26
C PRO A 389 -9.83 -3.25 -0.97
N PHE A 390 -9.84 -4.17 -1.96
CA PHE A 390 -9.23 -5.48 -1.81
C PHE A 390 -7.71 -5.38 -1.63
N ASN A 391 -7.03 -4.54 -2.42
CA ASN A 391 -5.58 -4.35 -2.28
C ASN A 391 -5.21 -3.80 -0.89
N ASN A 392 -5.93 -2.80 -0.39
CA ASN A 392 -5.66 -2.23 0.93
C ASN A 392 -6.00 -3.21 2.07
N LEU A 393 -7.08 -3.98 1.94
CA LEU A 393 -7.41 -5.03 2.89
C LEU A 393 -6.37 -6.16 2.89
N ALA A 394 -5.83 -6.52 1.73
CA ALA A 394 -4.76 -7.50 1.60
C ALA A 394 -3.48 -7.07 2.34
N VAL A 395 -3.13 -5.77 2.25
CA VAL A 395 -2.00 -5.19 3.01
C VAL A 395 -2.23 -5.32 4.52
N ILE A 396 -3.44 -5.03 5.01
CA ILE A 396 -3.79 -5.18 6.43
C ILE A 396 -3.68 -6.65 6.88
N TYR A 397 -4.24 -7.59 6.11
CA TYR A 397 -4.17 -9.00 6.45
C TYR A 397 -2.73 -9.54 6.44
N LYS A 398 -1.93 -9.10 5.47
CA LYS A 398 -0.50 -9.42 5.43
C LYS A 398 0.23 -8.90 6.68
N GLN A 399 -0.04 -7.66 7.10
CA GLN A 399 0.55 -7.08 8.33
C GLN A 399 0.13 -7.86 9.60
N GLN A 400 -1.07 -8.45 9.60
CA GLN A 400 -1.57 -9.30 10.68
C GLN A 400 -1.05 -10.75 10.62
N GLY A 401 -0.27 -11.12 9.59
CA GLY A 401 0.17 -12.49 9.37
C GLY A 401 -0.92 -13.42 8.80
N ASN A 402 -2.09 -12.89 8.44
CA ASN A 402 -3.16 -13.65 7.81
C ASN A 402 -2.97 -13.71 6.29
N TYR A 403 -1.99 -14.51 5.88
CA TYR A 403 -1.59 -14.60 4.47
C TYR A 403 -2.65 -15.23 3.56
N ALA A 404 -3.50 -16.11 4.09
CA ALA A 404 -4.57 -16.75 3.32
C ALA A 404 -5.63 -15.72 2.85
N ASP A 405 -6.09 -14.87 3.77
CA ASP A 405 -7.05 -13.82 3.45
C ASP A 405 -6.42 -12.72 2.57
N ALA A 406 -5.13 -12.43 2.76
CA ALA A 406 -4.40 -11.53 1.87
C ALA A 406 -4.35 -12.05 0.42
N ILE A 407 -4.02 -13.34 0.22
CA ILE A 407 -4.02 -13.99 -1.09
C ILE A 407 -5.43 -14.00 -1.70
N SER A 408 -6.46 -14.27 -0.90
CA SER A 408 -7.86 -14.21 -1.35
C SER A 408 -8.23 -12.82 -1.88
N CYS A 409 -7.83 -11.77 -1.17
CA CYS A 409 -8.04 -10.39 -1.61
C CYS A 409 -7.30 -10.09 -2.93
N TYR A 410 -6.04 -10.52 -3.07
CA TYR A 410 -5.31 -10.35 -4.34
C TYR A 410 -5.90 -11.18 -5.49
N ASN A 411 -6.50 -12.33 -5.21
CA ASN A 411 -7.23 -13.09 -6.23
C ASN A 411 -8.43 -12.30 -6.76
N GLU A 412 -9.16 -11.61 -5.88
CA GLU A 412 -10.26 -10.73 -6.31
C GLU A 412 -9.76 -9.51 -7.10
N VAL A 413 -8.63 -8.89 -6.69
CA VAL A 413 -7.97 -7.84 -7.49
C VAL A 413 -7.72 -8.32 -8.92
N LEU A 414 -7.15 -9.52 -9.06
CA LEU A 414 -6.78 -10.10 -10.36
C LEU A 414 -7.97 -10.68 -11.13
N ARG A 415 -9.10 -10.96 -10.46
CA ARG A 415 -10.37 -11.32 -11.10
C ARG A 415 -11.03 -10.08 -11.72
N ILE A 416 -10.95 -8.94 -11.03
CA ILE A 416 -11.48 -7.64 -11.50
C ILE A 416 -10.60 -7.10 -12.63
N ASP A 417 -9.28 -7.11 -12.44
CA ASP A 417 -8.30 -6.67 -13.44
C ASP A 417 -7.16 -7.70 -13.57
N PRO A 418 -7.24 -8.61 -14.55
CA PRO A 418 -6.18 -9.59 -14.82
C PRO A 418 -4.84 -8.97 -15.25
N SER A 419 -4.83 -7.69 -15.62
CA SER A 419 -3.64 -6.92 -16.02
C SER A 419 -3.06 -6.05 -14.90
N ALA A 420 -3.56 -6.19 -13.66
CA ALA A 420 -3.02 -5.50 -12.50
C ALA A 420 -1.63 -6.04 -12.10
N ALA A 421 -0.57 -5.54 -12.75
CA ALA A 421 0.82 -5.95 -12.50
C ALA A 421 1.24 -5.77 -11.03
N ASP A 422 0.82 -4.67 -10.39
CA ASP A 422 1.08 -4.42 -8.96
C ASP A 422 0.39 -5.48 -8.07
N GLY A 423 -0.82 -5.93 -8.43
CA GLY A 423 -1.52 -7.00 -7.75
C GLY A 423 -0.80 -8.36 -7.87
N LEU A 424 -0.25 -8.66 -9.05
CA LEU A 424 0.60 -9.86 -9.26
C LEU A 424 1.86 -9.81 -8.40
N VAL A 425 2.58 -8.68 -8.39
CA VAL A 425 3.79 -8.52 -7.56
C VAL A 425 3.45 -8.66 -6.08
N ASN A 426 2.37 -8.03 -5.60
CA ASN A 426 1.98 -8.09 -4.19
C ASN A 426 1.54 -9.49 -3.75
N ARG A 427 0.83 -10.24 -4.61
CA ARG A 427 0.49 -11.64 -4.36
C ARG A 427 1.74 -12.53 -4.39
N GLY A 428 2.63 -12.31 -5.35
CA GLY A 428 3.92 -13.00 -5.44
C GLY A 428 4.79 -12.78 -4.19
N ASN A 429 4.84 -11.55 -3.67
CA ASN A 429 5.54 -11.23 -2.42
C ASN A 429 4.93 -12.01 -1.24
N THR A 430 3.60 -12.12 -1.20
CA THR A 430 2.88 -12.87 -0.16
C THR A 430 3.16 -14.37 -0.26
N TYR A 431 3.16 -14.94 -1.46
CA TYR A 431 3.57 -16.34 -1.69
C TYR A 431 5.02 -16.60 -1.26
N LYS A 432 5.92 -15.68 -1.59
CA LYS A 432 7.34 -15.78 -1.22
C LYS A 432 7.52 -15.79 0.30
N GLU A 433 6.81 -14.94 1.03
CA GLU A 433 6.87 -14.88 2.50
C GLU A 433 6.43 -16.19 3.17
N ILE A 434 5.42 -16.87 2.63
CA ILE A 434 4.96 -18.17 3.14
C ILE A 434 5.72 -19.38 2.56
N GLY A 435 6.81 -19.14 1.82
CA GLY A 435 7.66 -20.19 1.25
C GLY A 435 7.15 -20.85 -0.03
N ARG A 436 6.04 -20.36 -0.62
CA ARG A 436 5.50 -20.81 -1.92
C ARG A 436 6.22 -20.12 -3.07
N VAL A 437 7.52 -20.38 -3.19
CA VAL A 437 8.42 -19.65 -4.10
C VAL A 437 8.07 -19.90 -5.57
N THR A 438 7.59 -21.09 -5.93
CA THR A 438 7.19 -21.44 -7.30
C THR A 438 6.04 -20.54 -7.79
N GLU A 439 5.01 -20.36 -6.97
CA GLU A 439 3.88 -19.48 -7.28
C GLU A 439 4.30 -18.02 -7.32
N ALA A 440 5.22 -17.61 -6.44
CA ALA A 440 5.80 -16.28 -6.48
C ALA A 440 6.50 -16.00 -7.82
N ILE A 441 7.35 -16.93 -8.29
CA ILE A 441 8.04 -16.83 -9.58
C ILE A 441 7.03 -16.69 -10.73
N GLN A 442 5.96 -17.48 -10.73
CA GLN A 442 4.92 -17.41 -11.76
C GLN A 442 4.25 -16.03 -11.78
N ASP A 443 3.89 -15.49 -10.62
CA ASP A 443 3.27 -14.17 -10.51
C ASP A 443 4.21 -13.05 -10.97
N TYR A 444 5.50 -13.10 -10.63
CA TYR A 444 6.46 -12.11 -11.12
C TYR A 444 6.68 -12.18 -12.63
N ILE A 445 6.78 -13.39 -13.21
CA ILE A 445 6.88 -13.57 -14.67
C ILE A 445 5.64 -13.01 -15.37
N ARG A 446 4.45 -13.24 -14.83
CA ARG A 446 3.21 -12.65 -15.36
C ARG A 446 3.22 -11.13 -15.24
N ALA A 447 3.66 -10.58 -14.10
CA ALA A 447 3.76 -9.14 -13.91
C ALA A 447 4.70 -8.49 -14.94
N ILE A 448 5.85 -9.11 -15.21
CA ILE A 448 6.81 -8.67 -16.24
C ILE A 448 6.22 -8.80 -17.64
N THR A 449 5.42 -9.84 -17.91
CA THR A 449 4.76 -10.01 -19.21
C THR A 449 3.75 -8.90 -19.48
N VAL A 450 2.99 -8.50 -18.44
CA VAL A 450 2.01 -7.41 -18.53
C VAL A 450 2.70 -6.04 -18.57
N ARG A 451 3.75 -5.83 -17.75
CA ARG A 451 4.49 -4.57 -17.65
C ARG A 451 6.01 -4.85 -17.66
N PRO A 452 6.65 -4.99 -18.85
CA PRO A 452 8.07 -5.36 -18.96
C PRO A 452 9.05 -4.39 -18.33
N THR A 453 8.65 -3.13 -18.18
CA THR A 453 9.46 -2.03 -17.64
C THR A 453 9.42 -1.93 -16.11
N MET A 454 8.74 -2.84 -15.41
CA MET A 454 8.61 -2.83 -13.95
C MET A 454 9.86 -3.41 -13.27
N ALA A 455 10.79 -2.54 -12.88
CA ALA A 455 12.06 -2.93 -12.25
C ALA A 455 11.86 -3.76 -10.97
N GLU A 456 10.85 -3.44 -10.16
CA GLU A 456 10.51 -4.15 -8.93
C GLU A 456 10.14 -5.62 -9.18
N ALA A 457 9.43 -5.89 -10.27
CA ALA A 457 9.06 -7.26 -10.63
C ALA A 457 10.28 -8.10 -11.01
N HIS A 458 11.24 -7.51 -11.73
CA HIS A 458 12.53 -8.16 -12.05
C HIS A 458 13.38 -8.40 -10.80
N ALA A 459 13.46 -7.43 -9.87
CA ALA A 459 14.20 -7.59 -8.62
C ALA A 459 13.57 -8.66 -7.71
N ASN A 460 12.24 -8.70 -7.60
CA ASN A 460 11.54 -9.72 -6.80
C ASN A 460 11.66 -11.12 -7.43
N LEU A 461 11.60 -11.21 -8.77
CA LEU A 461 11.89 -12.44 -9.50
C LEU A 461 13.32 -12.92 -9.25
N ALA A 462 14.30 -12.01 -9.31
CA ALA A 462 15.70 -12.32 -9.02
C ALA A 462 15.88 -12.88 -7.60
N SER A 463 15.24 -12.25 -6.62
CA SER A 463 15.25 -12.71 -5.23
C SER A 463 14.62 -14.10 -5.09
N ALA A 464 13.50 -14.38 -5.77
CA ALA A 464 12.89 -15.70 -5.76
C ALA A 464 13.77 -16.78 -6.43
N TYR A 465 14.41 -16.47 -7.56
CA TYR A 465 15.37 -17.37 -8.19
C TYR A 465 16.56 -17.69 -7.28
N LYS A 466 17.08 -16.69 -6.57
CA LYS A 466 18.15 -16.88 -5.58
C LYS A 466 17.70 -17.86 -4.49
N ASP A 467 16.51 -17.65 -3.92
CA ASP A 467 15.96 -18.49 -2.85
C ASP A 467 15.68 -19.94 -3.33
N SER A 468 15.41 -20.12 -4.62
CA SER A 468 15.28 -21.45 -5.27
C SER A 468 16.59 -22.02 -5.83
N GLY A 469 17.75 -21.41 -5.58
CA GLY A 469 19.06 -21.89 -6.06
C GLY A 469 19.36 -21.65 -7.54
N HIS A 470 18.49 -20.96 -8.28
CA HIS A 470 18.66 -20.62 -9.70
C HIS A 470 19.50 -19.34 -9.87
N VAL A 471 20.73 -19.37 -9.35
CA VAL A 471 21.52 -18.15 -9.13
C VAL A 471 21.86 -17.39 -10.42
N GLU A 472 22.11 -18.07 -11.54
CA GLU A 472 22.37 -17.40 -12.83
C GLU A 472 21.14 -16.61 -13.32
N ALA A 473 19.94 -17.19 -13.16
CA ALA A 473 18.70 -16.50 -13.50
C ALA A 473 18.45 -15.31 -12.57
N ALA A 474 18.85 -15.41 -11.30
CA ALA A 474 18.82 -14.30 -10.36
C ALA A 474 19.73 -13.15 -10.80
N VAL A 475 21.00 -13.43 -11.13
CA VAL A 475 21.96 -12.40 -11.61
C VAL A 475 21.43 -11.69 -12.86
N LYS A 476 20.90 -12.45 -13.84
CA LYS A 476 20.31 -11.88 -15.06
C LYS A 476 19.14 -10.96 -14.74
N SER A 477 18.25 -11.38 -13.84
CA SER A 477 17.05 -10.62 -13.46
C SER A 477 17.41 -9.36 -12.66
N TYR A 478 18.39 -9.41 -11.75
CA TYR A 478 18.89 -8.21 -11.07
C TYR A 478 19.52 -7.21 -12.04
N ARG A 479 20.35 -7.67 -12.99
CA ARG A 479 20.92 -6.81 -14.02
C ARG A 479 19.84 -6.16 -14.88
N GLN A 480 18.77 -6.89 -15.21
CA GLN A 480 17.62 -6.32 -15.92
C GLN A 480 16.88 -5.27 -15.09
N ALA A 481 16.69 -5.49 -13.78
CA ALA A 481 16.11 -4.49 -12.88
C ALA A 481 16.94 -3.21 -12.85
N LEU A 482 18.28 -3.33 -12.77
CA LEU A 482 19.21 -2.20 -12.78
C LEU A 482 19.30 -1.49 -14.13
N LEU A 483 19.11 -2.21 -15.24
CA LEU A 483 19.00 -1.58 -16.57
C LEU A 483 17.76 -0.68 -16.67
N LEU A 484 16.63 -1.12 -16.07
CA LEU A 484 15.38 -0.36 -16.05
C LEU A 484 15.40 0.79 -15.03
N ARG A 485 16.08 0.59 -13.90
CA ARG A 485 16.27 1.58 -12.84
C ARG A 485 17.69 1.49 -12.27
N PRO A 486 18.64 2.32 -12.74
CA PRO A 486 20.01 2.30 -12.26
C PRO A 486 20.15 2.62 -10.77
N GLU A 487 19.42 3.62 -10.28
CA GLU A 487 19.36 3.96 -8.85
C GLU A 487 18.35 3.06 -8.13
N PHE A 488 18.75 1.82 -7.86
CA PHE A 488 17.92 0.83 -7.15
C PHE A 488 18.72 0.09 -6.06
N PRO A 489 18.90 0.72 -4.88
CA PRO A 489 19.73 0.22 -3.79
C PRO A 489 19.52 -1.25 -3.42
N GLU A 490 18.28 -1.70 -3.32
CA GLU A 490 17.94 -3.08 -2.97
C GLU A 490 18.41 -4.07 -4.04
N ALA A 491 18.26 -3.74 -5.32
CA ALA A 491 18.73 -4.58 -6.42
C ALA A 491 20.27 -4.60 -6.48
N THR A 492 20.94 -3.46 -6.32
CA THR A 492 22.42 -3.37 -6.30
C THR A 492 23.01 -4.20 -5.16
N CYS A 493 22.51 -4.03 -3.93
CA CYS A 493 23.02 -4.75 -2.76
C CYS A 493 22.76 -6.27 -2.87
N ASN A 494 21.58 -6.67 -3.35
CA ASN A 494 21.29 -8.09 -3.54
C ASN A 494 22.06 -8.71 -4.70
N LEU A 495 22.35 -7.96 -5.76
CA LEU A 495 23.23 -8.40 -6.85
C LEU A 495 24.65 -8.64 -6.32
N LEU A 496 25.23 -7.68 -5.57
CA LEU A 496 26.55 -7.84 -4.95
C LEU A 496 26.62 -9.11 -4.11
N HIS A 497 25.64 -9.30 -3.21
CA HIS A 497 25.59 -10.49 -2.39
C HIS A 497 25.48 -11.79 -3.22
N THR A 498 24.69 -11.76 -4.30
CA THR A 498 24.52 -12.92 -5.19
C THR A 498 25.82 -13.26 -5.92
N LEU A 499 26.55 -12.25 -6.40
CA LEU A 499 27.85 -12.41 -7.06
C LEU A 499 28.92 -12.93 -6.09
N GLN A 500 28.93 -12.42 -4.85
CA GLN A 500 29.81 -12.91 -3.78
C GLN A 500 29.55 -14.39 -3.48
N CYS A 501 28.29 -14.83 -3.42
CA CYS A 501 27.96 -16.24 -3.18
C CYS A 501 28.43 -17.19 -4.30
N VAL A 502 28.61 -16.72 -5.52
CA VAL A 502 29.09 -17.53 -6.65
C VAL A 502 30.54 -17.25 -7.02
N CYS A 503 31.27 -16.48 -6.21
CA CYS A 503 32.66 -16.09 -6.50
C CYS A 503 32.83 -15.41 -7.88
N SER A 504 31.87 -14.58 -8.29
CA SER A 504 32.03 -13.71 -9.45
C SER A 504 32.70 -12.41 -8.98
N TRP A 505 33.99 -12.26 -9.30
CA TRP A 505 34.84 -11.22 -8.73
C TRP A 505 35.24 -10.11 -9.71
N GLU A 506 34.79 -10.17 -10.97
CA GLU A 506 35.18 -9.26 -12.06
C GLU A 506 34.90 -7.78 -11.73
N GLU A 507 33.75 -7.50 -11.13
CA GLU A 507 33.27 -6.15 -10.80
C GLU A 507 33.32 -5.85 -9.29
N ARG A 508 33.98 -6.73 -8.51
CA ARG A 508 33.87 -6.77 -7.03
C ARG A 508 34.17 -5.43 -6.37
N ASP A 509 35.32 -4.83 -6.66
CA ASP A 509 35.77 -3.61 -5.96
C ASP A 509 34.88 -2.41 -6.29
N MET A 510 34.47 -2.28 -7.55
CA MET A 510 33.51 -1.26 -7.99
C MET A 510 32.18 -1.41 -7.23
N MET A 511 31.64 -2.63 -7.16
CA MET A 511 30.36 -2.88 -6.50
C MET A 511 30.42 -2.67 -4.99
N PHE A 512 31.51 -3.07 -4.33
CA PHE A 512 31.67 -2.79 -2.89
C PHE A 512 31.75 -1.29 -2.60
N ASN A 513 32.49 -0.53 -3.42
CA ASN A 513 32.53 0.93 -3.30
C ASN A 513 31.15 1.56 -3.52
N GLU A 514 30.39 1.09 -4.50
CA GLU A 514 29.03 1.55 -4.78
C GLU A 514 28.07 1.26 -3.61
N VAL A 515 28.09 0.01 -3.11
CA VAL A 515 27.26 -0.43 -1.99
C VAL A 515 27.62 0.28 -0.70
N GLU A 516 28.91 0.52 -0.42
CA GLU A 516 29.32 1.34 0.71
C GLU A 516 28.76 2.77 0.59
N GLY A 517 28.83 3.37 -0.60
CA GLY A 517 28.22 4.68 -0.88
C GLY A 517 26.70 4.70 -0.64
N ILE A 518 26.00 3.65 -1.07
CA ILE A 518 24.56 3.45 -0.82
C ILE A 518 24.29 3.39 0.70
N ILE A 519 25.01 2.54 1.43
CA ILE A 519 24.85 2.37 2.88
C ILE A 519 25.02 3.72 3.59
N ARG A 520 26.11 4.44 3.30
CA ARG A 520 26.40 5.74 3.92
C ARG A 520 25.30 6.77 3.64
N ARG A 521 24.79 6.84 2.39
CA ARG A 521 23.66 7.71 2.04
C ARG A 521 22.39 7.34 2.81
N GLN A 522 22.04 6.04 2.87
CA GLN A 522 20.84 5.57 3.56
C GLN A 522 20.91 5.84 5.07
N ILE A 523 22.05 5.58 5.70
CA ILE A 523 22.27 5.86 7.14
C ILE A 523 22.08 7.35 7.43
N ASN A 524 22.68 8.23 6.62
CA ASN A 524 22.59 9.68 6.77
C ASN A 524 21.16 10.20 6.56
N SER A 525 20.42 9.63 5.62
CA SER A 525 19.01 9.98 5.35
C SER A 525 18.02 9.30 6.31
N SER A 526 18.50 8.61 7.34
CA SER A 526 17.67 7.83 8.28
C SER A 526 16.76 6.79 7.63
N VAL A 527 17.18 6.26 6.48
CA VAL A 527 16.56 5.13 5.79
C VAL A 527 17.19 3.83 6.30
N LEU A 528 16.38 2.77 6.39
CA LEU A 528 16.90 1.45 6.73
C LEU A 528 17.87 0.98 5.62
N PRO A 529 19.12 0.61 5.94
CA PRO A 529 20.09 0.18 4.93
C PRO A 529 19.61 -1.05 4.14
N SER A 530 19.88 -1.08 2.83
CA SER A 530 19.56 -2.25 1.99
C SER A 530 20.47 -3.46 2.26
N VAL A 531 21.64 -3.24 2.90
CA VAL A 531 22.52 -4.31 3.37
C VAL A 531 22.14 -4.70 4.79
N GLN A 532 21.80 -5.98 4.97
CA GLN A 532 21.49 -6.55 6.29
C GLN A 532 22.75 -6.72 7.14
N PRO A 533 22.64 -6.64 8.49
CA PRO A 533 23.77 -6.86 9.39
C PRO A 533 24.48 -8.19 9.16
N PHE A 534 23.74 -9.26 8.83
CA PHE A 534 24.31 -10.56 8.50
C PHE A 534 25.17 -10.56 7.23
N HIS A 535 24.83 -9.78 6.21
CA HIS A 535 25.70 -9.67 5.03
C HIS A 535 26.97 -8.87 5.34
N ALA A 536 26.84 -7.83 6.16
CA ALA A 536 27.96 -6.96 6.54
C ALA A 536 29.09 -7.71 7.25
N ILE A 537 28.81 -8.84 7.94
CA ILE A 537 29.85 -9.63 8.61
C ILE A 537 30.92 -10.13 7.62
N ALA A 538 30.51 -10.50 6.41
CA ALA A 538 31.36 -11.10 5.38
C ALA A 538 31.88 -10.07 4.38
N TYR A 539 31.47 -8.80 4.50
CA TYR A 539 31.92 -7.73 3.61
C TYR A 539 33.20 -7.09 4.16
N PRO A 540 34.10 -6.60 3.29
CA PRO A 540 35.28 -5.84 3.69
C PRO A 540 34.91 -4.40 4.09
N LEU A 541 33.95 -4.25 5.01
CA LEU A 541 33.50 -2.96 5.53
C LEU A 541 34.24 -2.61 6.82
N ASP A 542 34.41 -1.30 7.03
CA ASP A 542 34.80 -0.72 8.30
C ASP A 542 33.90 -1.23 9.45
N PRO A 543 34.48 -1.68 10.59
CA PRO A 543 33.70 -2.22 11.71
C PRO A 543 32.69 -1.22 12.31
N MET A 544 32.98 0.08 12.30
CA MET A 544 32.04 1.09 12.79
C MET A 544 30.86 1.24 11.84
N LEU A 545 31.08 1.14 10.52
CA LEU A 545 29.99 1.09 9.55
C LEU A 545 29.08 -0.14 9.75
N ALA A 546 29.65 -1.30 10.06
CA ALA A 546 28.86 -2.51 10.40
C ALA A 546 28.02 -2.33 11.68
N LEU A 547 28.55 -1.64 12.69
CA LEU A 547 27.81 -1.25 13.89
C LEU A 547 26.66 -0.30 13.56
N GLU A 548 26.87 0.70 12.70
CA GLU A 548 25.81 1.64 12.28
C GLU A 548 24.69 0.96 11.49
N ILE A 549 25.01 0.00 10.63
CA ILE A 549 24.00 -0.85 9.97
C ILE A 549 23.13 -1.54 11.04
N SER A 550 23.77 -2.17 12.02
CA SER A 550 23.07 -2.88 13.10
C SER A 550 22.20 -1.93 13.94
N ARG A 551 22.69 -0.72 14.27
CA ARG A 551 21.93 0.32 14.97
C ARG A 551 20.66 0.72 14.23
N LYS A 552 20.71 0.91 12.91
CA LYS A 552 19.52 1.24 12.11
C LYS A 552 18.49 0.11 12.11
N TYR A 553 18.94 -1.15 12.02
CA TYR A 553 18.04 -2.31 12.14
C TYR A 553 17.43 -2.42 13.53
N ALA A 554 18.18 -2.17 14.60
CA ALA A 554 17.65 -2.13 15.97
C ALA A 554 16.62 -1.02 16.18
N ALA A 555 16.88 0.18 15.66
CA ALA A 555 15.93 1.29 15.70
C ALA A 555 14.63 0.94 14.95
N HIS A 556 14.73 0.27 13.80
CA HIS A 556 13.57 -0.23 13.07
C HIS A 556 12.77 -1.26 13.88
N CYS A 557 13.42 -2.23 14.54
CA CYS A 557 12.74 -3.17 15.44
C CYS A 557 12.05 -2.46 16.61
N SER A 558 12.63 -1.39 17.15
CA SER A 558 12.01 -0.56 18.18
C SER A 558 10.76 0.15 17.66
N MET A 559 10.80 0.69 16.44
CA MET A 559 9.62 1.28 15.78
C MET A 559 8.52 0.24 15.49
N VAL A 560 8.88 -1.00 15.15
CA VAL A 560 7.90 -2.08 14.99
C VAL A 560 7.26 -2.43 16.34
N ALA A 561 8.06 -2.49 17.41
CA ALA A 561 7.58 -2.79 18.75
C ALA A 561 6.53 -1.78 19.26
N THR A 562 6.67 -0.48 18.96
CA THR A 562 5.69 0.54 19.39
C THR A 562 4.30 0.34 18.78
N ARG A 563 4.20 -0.34 17.63
CA ARG A 563 2.91 -0.63 16.96
C ARG A 563 2.02 -1.58 17.76
N PHE A 564 2.59 -2.39 18.65
CA PHE A 564 1.83 -3.27 19.54
C PHE A 564 1.23 -2.52 20.74
N ALA A 565 1.62 -1.26 20.98
CA ALA A 565 1.07 -0.39 22.01
C ALA A 565 1.01 -1.01 23.43
N LEU A 566 2.02 -1.83 23.79
CA LEU A 566 2.12 -2.40 25.12
C LEU A 566 2.65 -1.37 26.14
N PRO A 567 2.11 -1.34 27.37
CA PRO A 567 2.73 -0.60 28.46
C PRO A 567 4.08 -1.22 28.83
N PRO A 568 5.00 -0.46 29.46
CA PRO A 568 6.23 -1.04 30.01
C PRO A 568 5.94 -2.21 30.95
N PHE A 569 6.72 -3.29 30.82
CA PHE A 569 6.57 -4.48 31.65
C PHE A 569 7.07 -4.25 33.08
N ASN A 570 6.39 -4.87 34.04
CA ASN A 570 6.91 -4.99 35.39
C ASN A 570 7.90 -6.16 35.44
N HIS A 571 9.15 -5.87 35.79
CA HIS A 571 10.18 -6.91 35.86
C HIS A 571 10.19 -7.59 37.23
N PRO A 572 10.52 -8.89 37.28
CA PRO A 572 10.76 -9.59 38.54
C PRO A 572 11.92 -8.95 39.31
N SER A 573 11.88 -9.04 40.64
CA SER A 573 13.00 -8.61 41.49
C SER A 573 14.25 -9.46 41.20
N PRO A 574 15.46 -8.90 41.30
CA PRO A 574 16.69 -9.67 41.15
C PRO A 574 16.76 -10.81 42.17
N ILE A 575 17.07 -12.02 41.70
CA ILE A 575 17.23 -13.20 42.56
C ILE A 575 18.73 -13.50 42.69
N PRO A 576 19.28 -13.62 43.92
CA PRO A 576 20.66 -14.06 44.10
C PRO A 576 20.82 -15.55 43.74
N ILE A 577 21.88 -15.90 43.01
CA ILE A 577 22.26 -17.30 42.78
C ILE A 577 22.67 -17.88 44.13
N LYS A 578 22.03 -18.98 44.57
CA LYS A 578 22.24 -19.53 45.92
C LYS A 578 23.69 -19.95 46.17
N CYS A 579 24.29 -19.40 47.22
CA CYS A 579 25.28 -20.10 48.04
C CYS A 579 24.66 -20.56 49.38
N ASP A 580 23.66 -19.85 49.94
CA ASP A 580 22.98 -20.21 51.19
C ASP A 580 21.45 -19.91 51.17
N HIS A 581 20.66 -20.92 51.55
CA HIS A 581 19.29 -20.91 52.12
C HIS A 581 18.08 -20.21 51.45
N GLY A 582 18.17 -19.61 50.26
CA GLY A 582 16.96 -19.16 49.52
C GLY A 582 16.15 -20.32 48.89
N SER A 583 14.87 -20.13 48.52
CA SER A 583 14.05 -21.13 47.78
C SER A 583 14.00 -20.92 46.27
N GLU A 584 14.25 -19.70 45.77
CA GLU A 584 14.02 -19.32 44.37
C GLU A 584 15.21 -19.62 43.42
N ARG A 585 14.91 -19.86 42.13
CA ARG A 585 15.88 -20.19 41.05
C ARG A 585 15.95 -19.04 40.05
N LEU A 586 17.12 -18.80 39.47
CA LEU A 586 17.28 -17.85 38.37
C LEU A 586 16.63 -18.40 37.11
N ARG A 587 15.69 -17.68 36.50
CA ARG A 587 15.02 -18.09 35.25
C ARG A 587 15.73 -17.49 34.05
N ILE A 588 16.16 -18.36 33.15
CA ILE A 588 16.85 -18.00 31.91
C ILE A 588 15.98 -18.45 30.74
N GLY A 589 15.65 -17.52 29.85
CA GLY A 589 14.91 -17.80 28.63
C GLY A 589 15.82 -17.75 27.42
N TYR A 590 15.81 -18.77 26.57
CA TYR A 590 16.50 -18.82 25.28
C TYR A 590 15.47 -18.67 24.17
N VAL A 591 15.62 -17.64 23.33
CA VAL A 591 14.72 -17.40 22.19
C VAL A 591 15.47 -17.71 20.91
N SER A 592 14.92 -18.62 20.10
CA SER A 592 15.54 -18.99 18.83
C SER A 592 14.53 -19.47 17.78
N SER A 593 14.74 -19.10 16.52
CA SER A 593 14.13 -19.78 15.36
C SER A 593 14.83 -21.08 14.96
N ASP A 594 15.93 -21.42 15.62
CA ASP A 594 16.89 -22.40 15.12
C ASP A 594 16.89 -23.69 15.96
N PHE A 595 15.85 -23.90 16.78
CA PHE A 595 15.58 -25.17 17.47
C PHE A 595 15.03 -26.22 16.48
N GLY A 596 15.95 -26.90 15.80
CA GLY A 596 15.69 -27.83 14.69
C GLY A 596 16.98 -28.27 14.02
N ASN A 597 16.95 -28.72 12.77
CA ASN A 597 18.15 -29.07 12.00
C ASN A 597 18.89 -27.82 11.52
N HIS A 598 19.55 -27.15 12.45
CA HIS A 598 20.32 -25.92 12.23
C HIS A 598 21.66 -25.98 13.00
N PRO A 599 22.75 -25.34 12.50
CA PRO A 599 24.04 -25.32 13.18
C PRO A 599 23.99 -24.96 14.66
N LEU A 600 23.12 -24.03 15.07
CA LEU A 600 22.93 -23.67 16.48
C LEU A 600 22.53 -24.89 17.32
N SER A 601 21.52 -25.65 16.90
CA SER A 601 21.06 -26.84 17.61
C SER A 601 22.08 -27.99 17.59
N HIS A 602 22.86 -28.12 16.50
CA HIS A 602 23.95 -29.10 16.41
C HIS A 602 25.05 -28.85 17.45
N LEU A 603 25.21 -27.59 17.86
CA LEU A 603 26.26 -27.14 18.77
C LEU A 603 25.76 -27.00 20.21
N MET A 604 24.55 -26.46 20.42
CA MET A 604 24.06 -26.12 21.75
C MET A 604 23.10 -27.17 22.33
N GLY A 605 22.72 -28.21 21.59
CA GLY A 605 21.49 -28.94 21.91
C GLY A 605 21.45 -29.57 23.31
N SER A 606 22.58 -30.01 23.89
CA SER A 606 22.59 -30.49 25.29
C SER A 606 22.72 -29.39 26.34
N VAL A 607 23.15 -28.17 25.97
CA VAL A 607 23.38 -27.05 26.91
C VAL A 607 22.13 -26.78 27.75
N PHE A 608 20.97 -26.75 27.09
CA PHE A 608 19.69 -26.42 27.72
C PHE A 608 19.31 -27.40 28.85
N GLY A 609 19.65 -28.69 28.69
CA GLY A 609 19.40 -29.73 29.70
C GLY A 609 20.49 -29.85 30.78
N MET A 610 21.68 -29.29 30.53
CA MET A 610 22.84 -29.41 31.41
C MET A 610 22.94 -28.35 32.51
N HIS A 611 22.08 -27.33 32.49
CA HIS A 611 22.07 -26.32 33.55
C HIS A 611 21.85 -26.95 34.93
N ASN A 612 22.48 -26.37 35.95
CA ASN A 612 22.26 -26.80 37.32
C ASN A 612 20.82 -26.47 37.76
N ARG A 613 19.95 -27.49 37.73
CA ARG A 613 18.53 -27.37 38.09
C ARG A 613 18.29 -26.94 39.54
N THR A 614 19.28 -27.01 40.44
CA THR A 614 19.10 -26.46 41.80
C THR A 614 19.11 -24.93 41.84
N ASN A 615 19.78 -24.29 40.88
CA ASN A 615 20.02 -22.84 40.87
C ASN A 615 19.37 -22.13 39.68
N ILE A 616 19.20 -22.81 38.56
CA ILE A 616 18.75 -22.24 37.28
C ILE A 616 17.52 -23.00 36.79
N GLU A 617 16.48 -22.28 36.39
CA GLU A 617 15.29 -22.77 35.70
C GLU A 617 15.33 -22.31 34.23
N VAL A 618 15.28 -23.26 33.28
CA VAL A 618 15.55 -22.98 31.86
C VAL A 618 14.26 -23.02 31.04
N PHE A 619 14.07 -21.98 30.23
CA PHE A 619 12.98 -21.86 29.27
C PHE A 619 13.53 -21.73 27.86
N CYS A 620 12.97 -22.48 26.91
CA CYS A 620 13.29 -22.38 25.48
C CYS A 620 12.03 -21.95 24.72
N TYR A 621 12.08 -20.79 24.06
CA TYR A 621 11.01 -20.24 23.24
C TYR A 621 11.34 -20.43 21.75
N ALA A 622 10.65 -21.36 21.11
CA ALA A 622 10.88 -21.70 19.71
C ALA A 622 10.07 -20.82 18.78
N LEU A 623 10.76 -19.97 18.00
CA LEU A 623 10.13 -19.11 17.00
C LEU A 623 9.76 -19.86 15.71
N SER A 624 10.27 -21.08 15.53
CA SER A 624 10.00 -21.95 14.40
C SER A 624 9.17 -23.16 14.80
N ALA A 625 8.30 -23.57 13.88
CA ALA A 625 7.49 -24.77 14.02
C ALA A 625 8.39 -26.01 14.13
N ASN A 626 7.89 -27.05 14.78
CA ASN A 626 8.57 -28.32 14.89
C ASN A 626 8.85 -28.93 13.49
N ASP A 627 10.12 -29.11 13.16
CA ASP A 627 10.59 -29.67 11.89
C ASP A 627 10.65 -31.21 11.88
N GLY A 628 10.28 -31.86 12.98
CA GLY A 628 10.27 -33.32 13.14
C GLY A 628 11.65 -33.94 13.32
N THR A 629 12.71 -33.12 13.41
CA THR A 629 14.09 -33.62 13.45
C THR A 629 14.48 -34.09 14.86
N GLU A 630 15.48 -34.97 14.93
CA GLU A 630 16.02 -35.44 16.20
C GLU A 630 16.52 -34.29 17.11
N TRP A 631 17.01 -33.22 16.50
CA TRP A 631 17.51 -32.03 17.21
C TRP A 631 16.40 -31.33 17.97
N ARG A 632 15.25 -31.08 17.33
CA ARG A 632 14.07 -30.47 17.96
C ARG A 632 13.52 -31.35 19.07
N GLN A 633 13.32 -32.64 18.78
CA GLN A 633 12.79 -33.60 19.75
C GLN A 633 13.67 -33.68 21.02
N ARG A 634 14.99 -33.67 20.84
CA ARG A 634 15.95 -33.71 21.94
C ARG A 634 15.93 -32.46 22.80
N ILE A 635 16.03 -31.27 22.19
CA ILE A 635 16.02 -30.01 22.95
C ILE A 635 14.71 -29.91 23.75
N GLN A 636 13.59 -30.33 23.14
CA GLN A 636 12.28 -30.35 23.80
C GLN A 636 12.21 -31.33 24.98
N SER A 637 12.92 -32.45 24.94
CA SER A 637 12.91 -33.44 26.02
C SER A 637 13.93 -33.16 27.13
N GLU A 638 15.04 -32.51 26.81
CA GLU A 638 16.13 -32.23 27.75
C GLU A 638 15.96 -30.87 28.47
N ALA A 639 15.41 -29.86 27.79
CA ALA A 639 15.08 -28.57 28.40
C ALA A 639 13.95 -28.72 29.43
N GLU A 640 14.00 -27.93 30.50
CA GLU A 640 12.99 -27.99 31.56
C GLU A 640 11.63 -27.46 31.09
N HIS A 641 11.63 -26.32 30.41
CA HIS A 641 10.45 -25.77 29.75
C HIS A 641 10.77 -25.51 28.29
N PHE A 642 10.02 -26.14 27.37
CA PHE A 642 10.12 -25.90 25.94
C PHE A 642 8.76 -25.47 25.40
N ILE A 643 8.71 -24.26 24.84
CA ILE A 643 7.48 -23.60 24.46
C ILE A 643 7.54 -23.29 22.96
N ASP A 644 6.64 -23.90 22.20
CA ASP A 644 6.45 -23.57 20.80
C ASP A 644 5.62 -22.29 20.68
N VAL A 645 6.26 -21.22 20.22
CA VAL A 645 5.64 -19.90 20.04
C VAL A 645 5.57 -19.51 18.56
N SER A 646 5.80 -20.44 17.64
CA SER A 646 5.94 -20.14 16.21
C SER A 646 4.66 -19.56 15.58
N SER A 647 3.50 -19.86 16.16
CA SER A 647 2.18 -19.38 15.73
C SER A 647 1.74 -18.09 16.43
N MET A 648 2.50 -17.59 17.40
CA MET A 648 2.13 -16.43 18.21
C MET A 648 2.67 -15.11 17.62
N SER A 649 1.94 -14.02 17.80
CA SER A 649 2.42 -12.66 17.49
C SER A 649 3.49 -12.20 18.49
N SER A 650 4.30 -11.20 18.13
CA SER A 650 5.49 -10.86 18.91
C SER A 650 5.12 -10.29 20.28
N ASP A 651 3.99 -9.59 20.38
CA ASP A 651 3.47 -9.04 21.63
C ASP A 651 2.96 -10.14 22.58
N MET A 652 2.35 -11.20 22.05
CA MET A 652 1.93 -12.36 22.84
C MET A 652 3.15 -13.08 23.42
N ILE A 653 4.21 -13.23 22.63
CA ILE A 653 5.47 -13.86 23.08
C ILE A 653 6.11 -13.00 24.18
N ALA A 654 6.18 -11.68 24.01
CA ALA A 654 6.74 -10.79 25.02
C ALA A 654 5.95 -10.85 26.34
N LYS A 655 4.60 -10.87 26.29
CA LYS A 655 3.75 -11.05 27.47
C LYS A 655 4.03 -12.38 28.17
N LEU A 656 4.08 -13.49 27.41
CA LEU A 656 4.37 -14.81 27.95
C LEU A 656 5.73 -14.85 28.65
N ILE A 657 6.78 -14.32 28.02
CA ILE A 657 8.13 -14.23 28.63
C ILE A 657 8.10 -13.44 29.95
N ASN A 658 7.32 -12.36 30.02
CA ASN A 658 7.18 -11.58 31.24
C ASN A 658 6.36 -12.31 32.33
N GLU A 659 5.28 -12.99 31.93
CA GLU A 659 4.44 -13.84 32.81
C GLU A 659 5.23 -15.02 33.40
N ASP A 660 6.13 -15.61 32.62
CA ASP A 660 7.11 -16.62 33.05
C ASP A 660 8.18 -16.04 33.99
N LYS A 661 8.21 -14.72 34.17
CA LYS A 661 9.15 -13.98 35.04
C LYS A 661 10.61 -14.25 34.68
N ILE A 662 10.93 -14.31 33.39
CA ILE A 662 12.32 -14.48 32.93
C ILE A 662 13.18 -13.31 33.40
N GLN A 663 14.29 -13.59 34.09
CA GLN A 663 15.25 -12.57 34.53
C GLN A 663 16.32 -12.29 33.48
N ILE A 664 16.80 -13.34 32.79
CA ILE A 664 17.80 -13.21 31.72
C ILE A 664 17.23 -13.81 30.44
N LEU A 665 17.03 -12.98 29.43
CA LEU A 665 16.55 -13.41 28.12
C LEU A 665 17.68 -13.40 27.09
N ILE A 666 17.97 -14.55 26.53
CA ILE A 666 19.08 -14.78 25.61
C ILE A 666 18.55 -14.85 24.18
N ASN A 667 19.04 -13.92 23.36
CA ASN A 667 18.84 -13.87 21.92
C ASN A 667 19.86 -14.80 21.24
N LEU A 668 19.38 -15.92 20.70
CA LEU A 668 20.18 -16.88 19.94
C LEU A 668 20.03 -16.72 18.42
N ASN A 669 19.52 -15.58 17.93
CA ASN A 669 19.35 -15.30 16.51
C ASN A 669 20.20 -14.11 16.04
N GLY A 670 20.18 -13.00 16.77
CA GLY A 670 20.64 -11.70 16.29
C GLY A 670 19.94 -11.31 14.99
N TYR A 671 20.68 -11.13 13.88
CA TYR A 671 20.13 -10.73 12.58
C TYR A 671 20.11 -11.84 11.54
N THR A 672 19.82 -13.07 11.95
CA THR A 672 19.65 -14.21 11.04
C THR A 672 18.19 -14.39 10.58
N LYS A 673 17.96 -15.28 9.62
CA LYS A 673 16.63 -15.61 9.11
C LYS A 673 15.76 -16.16 10.25
N GLY A 674 14.55 -15.64 10.40
CA GLY A 674 13.60 -16.07 11.45
C GLY A 674 13.71 -15.27 12.75
N ALA A 675 14.68 -14.36 12.89
CA ALA A 675 14.82 -13.49 14.05
C ALA A 675 13.60 -12.57 14.22
N ARG A 676 13.15 -12.42 15.48
CA ARG A 676 12.04 -11.54 15.89
C ARG A 676 12.51 -10.57 16.97
N ASN A 677 13.44 -9.70 16.61
CA ASN A 677 14.12 -8.80 17.54
C ASN A 677 13.19 -7.76 18.18
N GLU A 678 12.03 -7.51 17.60
CA GLU A 678 10.99 -6.66 18.20
C GLU A 678 10.45 -7.24 19.53
N ILE A 679 10.56 -8.55 19.77
CA ILE A 679 10.28 -9.17 21.08
C ILE A 679 11.20 -8.57 22.15
N PHE A 680 12.51 -8.50 21.85
CA PHE A 680 13.51 -7.92 22.74
C PHE A 680 13.37 -6.40 22.84
N ALA A 681 12.97 -5.72 21.76
CA ALA A 681 12.72 -4.28 21.80
C ALA A 681 11.57 -3.88 22.73
N MET A 682 10.59 -4.76 22.95
CA MET A 682 9.54 -4.57 23.97
C MET A 682 10.02 -4.77 25.41
N ARG A 683 11.26 -5.24 25.61
CA ARG A 683 11.89 -5.50 26.91
C ARG A 683 11.00 -6.29 27.89
N PRO A 684 10.65 -7.55 27.61
CA PRO A 684 9.89 -8.38 28.56
C PRO A 684 10.71 -8.86 29.77
N ALA A 685 12.05 -8.90 29.66
CA ALA A 685 12.98 -9.29 30.72
C ALA A 685 13.90 -8.11 31.12
N PRO A 686 14.36 -8.04 32.39
CA PRO A 686 15.20 -6.94 32.86
C PRO A 686 16.61 -6.98 32.27
N ILE A 687 17.16 -8.17 32.01
CA ILE A 687 18.47 -8.37 31.38
C ILE A 687 18.28 -9.14 30.08
N GLN A 688 18.79 -8.58 28.98
CA GLN A 688 18.73 -9.21 27.66
C GLN A 688 20.13 -9.34 27.07
N VAL A 689 20.43 -10.50 26.51
CA VAL A 689 21.79 -10.91 26.15
C VAL A 689 21.82 -11.43 24.72
N SER A 690 22.77 -10.99 23.91
CA SER A 690 23.08 -11.62 22.62
C SER A 690 24.10 -12.74 22.84
N TYR A 691 23.85 -13.91 22.24
CA TYR A 691 24.79 -15.03 22.30
C TYR A 691 24.72 -15.92 21.05
N MET A 692 25.89 -16.25 20.50
CA MET A 692 26.19 -17.30 19.51
C MET A 692 25.49 -17.24 18.14
N GLY A 693 24.20 -16.96 18.06
CA GLY A 693 23.42 -16.98 16.82
C GLY A 693 23.90 -16.00 15.75
N PHE A 694 24.48 -14.88 16.18
CA PHE A 694 24.98 -13.82 15.31
C PHE A 694 26.40 -13.40 15.72
N PRO A 695 27.41 -13.54 14.84
CA PRO A 695 28.80 -13.23 15.17
C PRO A 695 29.10 -11.73 14.97
N GLY A 696 28.36 -10.88 15.69
CA GLY A 696 28.51 -9.43 15.65
C GLY A 696 27.66 -8.70 16.69
N THR A 697 27.80 -7.38 16.71
CA THR A 697 26.97 -6.46 17.53
C THR A 697 25.53 -6.42 17.03
N THR A 698 24.56 -6.45 17.95
CA THR A 698 23.16 -6.19 17.61
C THR A 698 22.90 -4.69 17.37
N GLY A 699 23.80 -3.79 17.79
CA GLY A 699 23.56 -2.35 17.68
C GLY A 699 22.38 -1.85 18.52
N ALA A 700 21.76 -2.70 19.33
CA ALA A 700 20.50 -2.45 19.97
C ALA A 700 20.66 -1.92 21.40
N THR A 701 19.97 -0.82 21.71
CA THR A 701 19.89 -0.30 23.09
C THR A 701 19.08 -1.19 24.03
N TYR A 702 18.31 -2.13 23.47
CA TYR A 702 17.53 -3.10 24.22
C TYR A 702 18.27 -4.42 24.49
N ILE A 703 19.48 -4.64 23.96
CA ILE A 703 20.32 -5.79 24.34
C ILE A 703 21.45 -5.27 25.23
N ASP A 704 21.51 -5.74 26.46
CA ASP A 704 22.39 -5.18 27.49
C ASP A 704 23.81 -5.75 27.40
N TYR A 705 23.94 -7.05 27.07
CA TYR A 705 25.21 -7.78 27.07
C TYR A 705 25.42 -8.63 25.81
N LEU A 706 26.69 -8.82 25.44
CA LEU A 706 27.13 -9.78 24.43
C LEU A 706 28.07 -10.79 25.09
N VAL A 707 27.69 -12.07 25.09
CA VAL A 707 28.55 -13.15 25.58
C VAL A 707 29.57 -13.52 24.49
N THR A 708 30.84 -13.36 24.83
CA THR A 708 31.99 -13.51 23.93
C THR A 708 33.22 -14.01 24.72
N ASP A 709 34.43 -13.90 24.18
CA ASP A 709 35.70 -14.17 24.86
C ASP A 709 36.76 -13.11 24.50
N GLU A 710 37.85 -13.07 25.27
CA GLU A 710 38.89 -12.05 25.11
C GLU A 710 39.60 -12.13 23.75
N PHE A 711 39.65 -13.30 23.11
CA PHE A 711 40.29 -13.41 21.81
C PHE A 711 39.39 -12.89 20.68
N VAL A 712 38.11 -13.28 20.69
CA VAL A 712 37.11 -12.92 19.67
C VAL A 712 36.72 -11.44 19.76
N SER A 713 36.49 -10.94 20.97
CA SER A 713 36.12 -9.55 21.21
C SER A 713 37.01 -8.97 22.31
N PRO A 714 38.29 -8.70 22.03
CA PRO A 714 39.21 -8.14 23.02
C PRO A 714 38.74 -6.76 23.46
N VAL A 715 39.03 -6.37 24.70
CA VAL A 715 38.58 -5.08 25.28
C VAL A 715 38.98 -3.88 24.40
N LYS A 716 40.13 -3.95 23.70
CA LYS A 716 40.57 -2.90 22.76
C LYS A 716 39.58 -2.62 21.62
N TYR A 717 38.77 -3.60 21.25
CA TYR A 717 37.73 -3.48 20.21
C TYR A 717 36.33 -3.28 20.81
N ALA A 718 36.18 -3.01 22.10
CA ALA A 718 34.87 -2.77 22.71
C ALA A 718 34.06 -1.64 22.03
N HIS A 719 34.73 -0.68 21.38
CA HIS A 719 34.10 0.44 20.67
C HIS A 719 33.25 0.04 19.46
N ILE A 720 33.44 -1.15 18.88
CA ILE A 720 32.64 -1.65 17.73
C ILE A 720 31.38 -2.42 18.17
N TYR A 721 31.10 -2.49 19.47
CA TYR A 721 29.94 -3.15 20.04
C TYR A 721 29.05 -2.14 20.78
N SER A 722 27.72 -2.35 20.72
CA SER A 722 26.78 -1.55 21.52
C SER A 722 26.58 -2.13 22.92
N GLU A 723 26.70 -3.45 23.02
CA GLU A 723 26.49 -4.24 24.22
C GLU A 723 27.73 -4.21 25.11
N LYS A 724 27.53 -4.45 26.41
CA LYS A 724 28.65 -4.71 27.31
C LYS A 724 29.17 -6.13 27.08
N LEU A 725 30.48 -6.27 26.94
CA LEU A 725 31.10 -7.57 26.70
C LEU A 725 31.14 -8.40 27.99
N VAL A 726 30.72 -9.66 27.89
CA VAL A 726 30.86 -10.68 28.95
C VAL A 726 31.80 -11.76 28.42
N HIS A 727 33.02 -11.82 28.97
CA HIS A 727 34.04 -12.77 28.53
C HIS A 727 33.93 -14.10 29.25
N LEU A 728 33.78 -15.17 28.49
CA LEU A 728 33.96 -16.53 28.98
C LEU A 728 35.46 -16.87 29.07
N PRO A 729 35.88 -17.74 30.01
CA PRO A 729 37.30 -17.92 30.32
C PRO A 729 38.17 -18.52 29.21
N HIS A 730 37.58 -19.29 28.28
CA HIS A 730 38.33 -20.02 27.24
C HIS A 730 37.84 -19.68 25.85
N CYS A 731 36.58 -20.03 25.56
CA CYS A 731 35.94 -19.81 24.28
C CYS A 731 34.47 -19.50 24.53
N TYR A 732 33.94 -18.50 23.82
CA TYR A 732 32.50 -18.24 23.84
C TYR A 732 31.70 -19.33 23.11
N PHE A 733 32.33 -20.00 22.16
CA PHE A 733 31.69 -20.94 21.25
C PHE A 733 31.55 -22.31 21.91
N VAL A 734 30.32 -22.71 22.22
CA VAL A 734 30.00 -24.03 22.77
C VAL A 734 29.70 -25.02 21.65
N ASN A 735 29.91 -26.31 21.92
CA ASN A 735 29.50 -27.39 21.03
C ASN A 735 29.07 -28.63 21.85
N ASP A 736 28.48 -29.61 21.16
CA ASP A 736 27.85 -30.79 21.76
C ASP A 736 28.54 -32.11 21.35
N TYR A 737 29.78 -32.01 20.84
CA TYR A 737 30.38 -33.11 20.08
C TYR A 737 30.85 -34.25 20.98
N LYS A 738 31.40 -33.94 22.16
CA LYS A 738 31.79 -34.96 23.15
C LYS A 738 30.59 -35.73 23.70
N GLN A 739 29.39 -35.17 23.64
CA GLN A 739 28.20 -35.78 24.20
C GLN A 739 27.45 -36.60 23.15
N LYS A 740 27.42 -36.13 21.91
CA LYS A 740 26.49 -36.67 20.90
C LYS A 740 27.12 -37.01 19.54
N ASN A 741 28.40 -36.66 19.31
CA ASN A 741 29.14 -37.01 18.09
C ASN A 741 30.45 -37.75 18.41
N LEU A 742 30.51 -38.56 19.47
CA LEU A 742 31.69 -39.40 19.76
C LEU A 742 31.83 -40.56 18.77
N ASP A 743 30.71 -41.04 18.23
CA ASP A 743 30.63 -42.13 17.24
C ASP A 743 31.35 -41.80 15.93
N VAL A 744 31.50 -40.51 15.59
CA VAL A 744 32.27 -40.10 14.41
C VAL A 744 33.76 -40.40 14.55
N LEU A 745 34.23 -40.68 15.77
CA LEU A 745 35.61 -41.06 16.06
C LEU A 745 35.80 -42.59 16.11
N ASP A 746 34.75 -43.39 15.87
CA ASP A 746 34.84 -44.85 15.87
C ASP A 746 35.82 -45.33 14.78
N PRO A 747 36.92 -46.01 15.15
CA PRO A 747 37.89 -46.51 14.19
C PRO A 747 37.33 -47.56 13.22
N ASN A 748 36.16 -48.16 13.50
CA ASN A 748 35.52 -49.14 12.60
C ASN A 748 34.71 -48.49 11.47
N CYS A 749 34.43 -47.19 11.55
CA CYS A 749 33.65 -46.43 10.56
C CYS A 749 34.53 -45.49 9.73
N GLN A 750 35.78 -45.89 9.44
CA GLN A 750 36.71 -45.05 8.67
C GLN A 750 36.34 -45.01 7.18
N HIS A 751 36.16 -43.80 6.69
CA HIS A 751 36.06 -43.53 5.25
C HIS A 751 37.45 -43.55 4.61
N LYS A 752 37.48 -43.71 3.29
CA LYS A 752 38.67 -43.61 2.45
C LYS A 752 38.61 -42.38 1.57
N ARG A 753 39.76 -41.88 1.14
CA ARG A 753 39.83 -40.77 0.18
C ARG A 753 39.12 -41.13 -1.13
N SER A 754 39.24 -42.38 -1.57
CA SER A 754 38.51 -42.90 -2.73
C SER A 754 36.99 -42.71 -2.67
N ASP A 755 36.38 -42.72 -1.48
CA ASP A 755 34.93 -42.61 -1.31
C ASP A 755 34.39 -41.22 -1.74
N TYR A 756 35.27 -40.22 -1.77
CA TYR A 756 34.97 -38.85 -2.18
C TYR A 756 35.73 -38.42 -3.45
N GLY A 757 36.32 -39.38 -4.17
CA GLY A 757 37.12 -39.09 -5.37
C GLY A 757 38.40 -38.31 -5.09
N LEU A 758 38.96 -38.45 -3.88
CA LEU A 758 40.23 -37.82 -3.51
C LEU A 758 41.41 -38.73 -3.86
N PRO A 759 42.55 -38.17 -4.30
CA PRO A 759 43.77 -38.92 -4.52
C PRO A 759 44.43 -39.32 -3.20
N GLU A 760 44.90 -40.57 -3.11
CA GLU A 760 45.54 -41.13 -1.92
C GLU A 760 46.98 -40.59 -1.72
N ASP A 761 47.65 -40.19 -2.79
CA ASP A 761 49.07 -39.84 -2.83
C ASP A 761 49.36 -38.33 -2.73
N LYS A 762 48.32 -37.47 -2.75
CA LYS A 762 48.46 -36.02 -2.64
C LYS A 762 48.27 -35.52 -1.21
N PHE A 763 48.86 -34.37 -0.93
CA PHE A 763 48.51 -33.56 0.23
C PHE A 763 47.14 -32.88 0.01
N ILE A 764 46.20 -33.02 0.93
CA ILE A 764 44.85 -32.49 0.80
C ILE A 764 44.66 -31.29 1.73
N PHE A 765 44.68 -30.09 1.15
CA PHE A 765 44.14 -28.90 1.81
C PHE A 765 42.61 -28.95 1.75
N ALA A 766 41.93 -28.46 2.78
CA ALA A 766 40.46 -28.41 2.80
C ALA A 766 39.92 -27.04 3.20
N CYS A 767 38.81 -26.64 2.61
CA CYS A 767 37.98 -25.55 3.09
C CYS A 767 36.51 -25.86 2.82
N PHE A 768 35.76 -26.24 3.86
CA PHE A 768 34.35 -26.59 3.73
C PHE A 768 33.41 -25.44 4.09
N ASN A 769 33.92 -24.22 4.08
CA ASN A 769 33.10 -23.02 4.23
C ASN A 769 32.22 -22.83 2.99
N GLN A 770 31.07 -22.18 3.16
CA GLN A 770 30.29 -21.70 2.02
C GLN A 770 31.09 -20.67 1.23
N LEU A 771 30.90 -20.66 -0.08
CA LEU A 771 31.76 -19.91 -1.00
C LEU A 771 31.73 -18.39 -0.77
N TYR A 772 30.64 -17.84 -0.24
CA TYR A 772 30.54 -16.40 0.06
C TYR A 772 31.58 -15.91 1.08
N LYS A 773 32.21 -16.80 1.86
CA LYS A 773 33.27 -16.46 2.81
C LYS A 773 34.64 -16.26 2.15
N MET A 774 34.78 -16.61 0.88
CA MET A 774 36.01 -16.48 0.11
C MET A 774 36.03 -15.17 -0.66
N ASP A 775 37.22 -14.63 -0.86
CA ASP A 775 37.46 -13.46 -1.67
C ASP A 775 38.75 -13.64 -2.51
N PRO A 776 39.02 -12.74 -3.46
CA PRO A 776 40.18 -12.87 -4.33
C PRO A 776 41.51 -12.97 -3.57
N GLU A 777 41.68 -12.23 -2.47
CA GLU A 777 42.94 -12.20 -1.72
C GLU A 777 43.28 -13.58 -1.12
N ILE A 778 42.35 -14.19 -0.39
CA ILE A 778 42.59 -15.51 0.20
C ILE A 778 42.70 -16.61 -0.86
N PHE A 779 41.89 -16.56 -1.92
CA PHE A 779 41.91 -17.59 -2.95
C PHE A 779 43.18 -17.53 -3.80
N ASN A 780 43.71 -16.33 -4.07
CA ASN A 780 45.03 -16.17 -4.69
C ASN A 780 46.14 -16.74 -3.81
N THR A 781 46.06 -16.51 -2.49
CA THR A 781 46.99 -17.10 -1.52
C THR A 781 46.95 -18.64 -1.59
N TRP A 782 45.76 -19.24 -1.68
CA TRP A 782 45.64 -20.69 -1.86
C TRP A 782 46.20 -21.18 -3.20
N CYS A 783 46.00 -20.42 -4.29
CA CYS A 783 46.64 -20.73 -5.57
C CYS A 783 48.17 -20.72 -5.46
N ASN A 784 48.76 -19.79 -4.71
CA ASN A 784 50.19 -19.77 -4.45
C ASN A 784 50.66 -20.96 -3.62
N ILE A 785 49.91 -21.36 -2.59
CA ILE A 785 50.18 -22.57 -1.80
C ILE A 785 50.22 -23.80 -2.72
N LEU A 786 49.20 -23.98 -3.58
CA LEU A 786 49.12 -25.12 -4.51
C LEU A 786 50.26 -25.16 -5.53
N LYS A 787 50.75 -24.00 -5.99
CA LYS A 787 51.93 -23.90 -6.86
C LYS A 787 53.23 -24.27 -6.12
N ARG A 788 53.35 -23.91 -4.84
CA ARG A 788 54.51 -24.21 -3.98
C ARG A 788 54.51 -25.65 -3.47
N VAL A 789 53.35 -26.32 -3.49
CA VAL A 789 53.18 -27.73 -3.08
C VAL A 789 52.55 -28.49 -4.26
N PRO A 790 53.29 -28.81 -5.33
CA PRO A 790 52.72 -29.32 -6.58
C PRO A 790 51.98 -30.66 -6.42
N ASN A 791 52.42 -31.53 -5.49
CA ASN A 791 51.72 -32.77 -5.17
C ASN A 791 50.63 -32.57 -4.09
N SER A 792 49.74 -31.60 -4.32
CA SER A 792 48.63 -31.28 -3.42
C SER A 792 47.34 -30.96 -4.17
N ALA A 793 46.22 -31.00 -3.46
CA ALA A 793 44.92 -30.54 -3.94
C ALA A 793 44.19 -29.77 -2.83
N LEU A 794 43.32 -28.85 -3.23
CA LEU A 794 42.41 -28.10 -2.39
C LEU A 794 40.98 -28.64 -2.56
N TRP A 795 40.40 -29.07 -1.45
CA TRP A 795 39.08 -29.67 -1.37
C TRP A 795 38.05 -28.69 -0.82
N LEU A 796 37.10 -28.29 -1.67
CA LEU A 796 36.14 -27.21 -1.42
C LEU A 796 34.69 -27.70 -1.32
N LEU A 797 33.86 -26.99 -0.58
CA LEU A 797 32.42 -27.23 -0.56
C LEU A 797 31.75 -26.66 -1.82
N ARG A 798 30.97 -27.49 -2.51
CA ARG A 798 30.13 -27.10 -3.65
C ARG A 798 28.83 -26.46 -3.15
N PHE A 799 28.91 -25.23 -2.64
CA PHE A 799 27.70 -24.53 -2.17
C PHE A 799 27.79 -23.00 -2.27
N PRO A 800 27.04 -22.37 -3.20
CA PRO A 800 26.20 -22.97 -4.23
C PRO A 800 27.02 -23.59 -5.38
N ALA A 801 26.44 -24.56 -6.09
CA ALA A 801 27.12 -25.26 -7.19
C ALA A 801 27.59 -24.35 -8.34
N ALA A 802 26.88 -23.23 -8.57
CA ALA A 802 27.24 -22.25 -9.60
C ALA A 802 28.63 -21.60 -9.38
N GLY A 803 29.18 -21.64 -8.17
CA GLY A 803 30.53 -21.12 -7.89
C GLY A 803 31.67 -22.04 -8.32
N GLU A 804 31.42 -23.35 -8.52
CA GLU A 804 32.49 -24.32 -8.82
C GLU A 804 33.24 -23.98 -10.11
N MET A 805 32.51 -23.77 -11.22
CA MET A 805 33.15 -23.50 -12.52
C MET A 805 33.96 -22.20 -12.50
N ARG A 806 33.49 -21.19 -11.76
CA ARG A 806 34.18 -19.90 -11.62
C ARG A 806 35.49 -20.04 -10.85
N LEU A 807 35.47 -20.75 -9.72
CA LEU A 807 36.69 -21.00 -8.95
C LEU A 807 37.70 -21.86 -9.70
N ARG A 808 37.24 -22.87 -10.46
CA ARG A 808 38.13 -23.66 -11.34
C ARG A 808 38.77 -22.80 -12.42
N ALA A 809 37.98 -21.97 -13.12
CA ALA A 809 38.49 -21.07 -14.15
C ALA A 809 39.46 -20.03 -13.57
N TYR A 810 39.12 -19.46 -12.41
CA TYR A 810 39.97 -18.51 -11.70
C TYR A 810 41.30 -19.15 -11.27
N ALA A 811 41.27 -20.35 -10.68
CA ALA A 811 42.47 -21.08 -10.30
C ALA A 811 43.36 -21.41 -11.51
N ALA A 812 42.76 -21.85 -12.62
CA ALA A 812 43.48 -22.12 -13.86
C ALA A 812 44.17 -20.86 -14.40
N ALA A 813 43.50 -19.70 -14.35
CA ALA A 813 44.09 -18.42 -14.73
C ALA A 813 45.28 -18.00 -13.83
N GLN A 814 45.32 -18.48 -12.58
CA GLN A 814 46.43 -18.28 -11.63
C GLN A 814 47.55 -19.34 -11.74
N GLY A 815 47.45 -20.27 -12.70
CA GLY A 815 48.44 -21.31 -12.97
C GLY A 815 48.30 -22.58 -12.13
N VAL A 816 47.15 -22.81 -11.49
CA VAL A 816 46.85 -24.04 -10.73
C VAL A 816 46.37 -25.14 -11.68
N GLN A 817 46.82 -26.38 -11.49
CA GLN A 817 46.41 -27.48 -12.36
C GLN A 817 44.97 -27.95 -12.05
N PRO A 818 44.19 -28.40 -13.05
CA PRO A 818 42.78 -28.75 -12.86
C PRO A 818 42.51 -29.83 -11.80
N ASP A 819 43.45 -30.77 -11.65
CA ASP A 819 43.42 -31.89 -10.69
C ASP A 819 43.87 -31.51 -9.27
N GLN A 820 44.21 -30.23 -9.04
CA GLN A 820 44.47 -29.66 -7.72
C GLN A 820 43.25 -28.98 -7.10
N ILE A 821 42.13 -28.85 -7.81
CA ILE A 821 40.89 -28.28 -7.27
C ILE A 821 39.81 -29.36 -7.28
N ILE A 822 39.33 -29.75 -6.10
CA ILE A 822 38.34 -30.80 -5.92
C ILE A 822 37.14 -30.23 -5.15
N PHE A 823 35.93 -30.64 -5.52
CA PHE A 823 34.70 -30.19 -4.86
C PHE A 823 33.97 -31.37 -4.22
N THR A 824 33.30 -31.14 -3.11
CA THR A 824 32.38 -32.08 -2.46
C THR A 824 31.03 -31.42 -2.18
N ASP A 825 29.97 -32.21 -2.22
CA ASP A 825 28.61 -31.75 -1.92
C ASP A 825 28.41 -31.49 -0.41
N VAL A 826 27.28 -30.87 -0.08
CA VAL A 826 26.82 -30.75 1.30
C VAL A 826 26.54 -32.15 1.86
N ALA A 827 27.06 -32.44 3.04
CA ALA A 827 26.89 -33.72 3.71
C ALA A 827 26.11 -33.55 5.01
N MET A 828 25.48 -34.64 5.48
CA MET A 828 24.90 -34.71 6.82
C MET A 828 25.98 -34.46 7.89
N LYS A 829 25.58 -33.99 9.07
CA LYS A 829 26.52 -33.51 10.09
C LYS A 829 27.62 -34.52 10.46
N GLN A 830 27.25 -35.76 10.76
CA GLN A 830 28.21 -36.81 11.12
C GLN A 830 29.18 -37.11 9.97
N GLU A 831 28.65 -37.25 8.75
CA GLU A 831 29.42 -37.46 7.53
C GLU A 831 30.40 -36.31 7.26
N HIS A 832 29.95 -35.07 7.48
CA HIS A 832 30.76 -33.87 7.33
C HIS A 832 31.96 -33.87 8.29
N ILE A 833 31.78 -34.28 9.54
CA ILE A 833 32.88 -34.39 10.50
C ILE A 833 33.80 -35.56 10.10
N ARG A 834 33.24 -36.74 9.79
CA ARG A 834 34.04 -37.93 9.41
C ARG A 834 34.94 -37.67 8.22
N ARG A 835 34.39 -37.12 7.13
CA ARG A 835 35.17 -36.82 5.92
C ARG A 835 36.27 -35.79 6.16
N SER A 836 36.10 -34.91 7.15
CA SER A 836 37.11 -33.90 7.48
C SER A 836 38.42 -34.53 7.95
N ALA A 837 38.38 -35.74 8.52
CA ALA A 837 39.59 -36.47 8.93
C ALA A 837 40.44 -36.97 7.75
N LEU A 838 39.93 -36.92 6.51
CA LEU A 838 40.64 -37.35 5.30
C LEU A 838 41.55 -36.27 4.71
N ALA A 839 41.32 -35.02 5.09
CA ALA A 839 42.19 -33.89 4.73
C ALA A 839 43.42 -33.83 5.63
N ASP A 840 44.45 -33.13 5.18
CA ASP A 840 45.72 -32.98 5.90
C ASP A 840 45.81 -31.62 6.63
N LEU A 841 45.31 -30.55 6.01
CA LEU A 841 45.29 -29.21 6.61
C LEU A 841 44.07 -28.41 6.18
N PHE A 842 43.38 -27.77 7.14
CA PHE A 842 42.30 -26.85 6.84
C PHE A 842 42.82 -25.43 6.60
N LEU A 843 42.31 -24.78 5.55
CA LEU A 843 42.61 -23.39 5.22
C LEU A 843 41.38 -22.53 5.53
N ASP A 844 41.49 -21.69 6.55
CA ASP A 844 40.41 -20.79 6.99
C ASP A 844 40.30 -19.52 6.13
N THR A 845 39.13 -18.90 6.15
CA THR A 845 38.82 -17.65 5.43
C THR A 845 38.90 -16.44 6.36
N PRO A 846 39.79 -15.45 6.11
CA PRO A 846 40.00 -14.33 7.04
C PRO A 846 38.80 -13.37 7.18
N LEU A 847 38.10 -13.05 6.08
CA LEU A 847 36.99 -12.07 6.10
C LEU A 847 35.73 -12.58 6.83
N CYS A 848 35.57 -13.89 6.94
CA CYS A 848 34.58 -14.55 7.77
C CYS A 848 35.05 -15.97 8.04
N ASN A 849 35.44 -16.25 9.28
CA ASN A 849 36.07 -17.52 9.63
C ASN A 849 35.10 -18.71 9.51
N ALA A 850 35.67 -19.91 9.52
CA ALA A 850 35.02 -21.13 9.88
C ALA A 850 34.56 -21.05 11.35
N HIS A 851 33.24 -21.08 11.56
CA HIS A 851 32.63 -21.07 12.90
C HIS A 851 32.29 -22.52 13.28
N THR A 852 31.07 -22.96 12.95
CA THR A 852 30.67 -24.37 13.08
C THR A 852 31.63 -25.31 12.36
N THR A 853 31.97 -25.02 11.11
CA THR A 853 32.95 -25.80 10.32
C THR A 853 34.32 -25.86 11.01
N GLY A 854 34.75 -24.77 11.66
CA GLY A 854 36.03 -24.76 12.38
C GLY A 854 36.00 -25.70 13.58
N THR A 855 34.85 -25.81 14.25
CA THR A 855 34.67 -26.75 15.35
C THR A 855 34.60 -28.20 14.85
N ASP A 856 33.91 -28.42 13.72
CA ASP A 856 33.77 -29.74 13.08
C ASP A 856 35.12 -30.36 12.73
N ILE A 857 35.97 -29.58 12.07
CA ILE A 857 37.26 -30.06 11.61
C ILE A 857 38.24 -30.28 12.78
N LEU A 858 38.18 -29.43 13.81
CA LEU A 858 39.01 -29.63 15.01
C LEU A 858 38.58 -30.89 15.78
N TRP A 859 37.28 -31.20 15.80
CA TRP A 859 36.77 -32.44 16.38
C TRP A 859 37.23 -33.67 15.62
N ALA A 860 37.24 -33.62 14.28
CA ALA A 860 37.82 -34.64 13.42
C ALA A 860 39.34 -34.83 13.66
N GLY A 861 40.00 -33.80 14.21
CA GLY A 861 41.43 -33.77 14.47
C GLY A 861 42.24 -33.24 13.27
N LEU A 862 41.61 -32.44 12.41
CA LEU A 862 42.24 -31.74 11.29
C LEU A 862 42.79 -30.38 11.80
N PRO A 863 44.10 -30.12 11.73
CA PRO A 863 44.65 -28.81 12.06
C PRO A 863 44.18 -27.74 11.07
N MET A 864 44.15 -26.47 11.50
CA MET A 864 43.82 -25.34 10.62
C MET A 864 44.89 -24.25 10.63
N VAL A 865 44.92 -23.42 9.58
CA VAL A 865 45.62 -22.13 9.57
C VAL A 865 44.58 -21.02 9.50
N THR A 866 44.64 -20.06 10.41
CA THR A 866 43.68 -18.93 10.47
C THR A 866 44.37 -17.60 10.74
N LEU A 867 43.90 -16.54 10.07
CA LEU A 867 44.34 -15.16 10.26
C LEU A 867 43.22 -14.34 10.92
N PRO A 868 43.38 -13.95 12.20
CA PRO A 868 42.44 -13.08 12.88
C PRO A 868 42.55 -11.62 12.40
N LEU A 869 41.42 -11.01 12.03
CA LEU A 869 41.31 -9.57 11.70
C LEU A 869 40.63 -8.79 12.85
N GLU A 870 39.86 -7.74 12.56
CA GLU A 870 39.28 -6.84 13.57
C GLU A 870 37.88 -7.25 14.06
N LYS A 871 37.01 -7.70 13.14
CA LYS A 871 35.60 -8.00 13.46
C LYS A 871 35.44 -9.33 14.20
N MET A 872 34.38 -9.47 14.98
CA MET A 872 34.03 -10.73 15.68
C MET A 872 34.09 -11.95 14.75
N ALA A 873 33.40 -11.89 13.60
CA ALA A 873 33.33 -12.98 12.62
C ALA A 873 34.68 -13.40 12.01
N THR A 874 35.70 -12.53 12.10
CA THR A 874 37.07 -12.76 11.58
C THR A 874 38.03 -13.30 12.63
N ARG A 875 37.56 -13.56 13.86
CA ARG A 875 38.40 -13.99 14.99
C ARG A 875 37.94 -15.29 15.65
N VAL A 876 36.79 -15.83 15.23
CA VAL A 876 36.19 -17.04 15.82
C VAL A 876 37.11 -18.25 15.67
N ALA A 877 37.68 -18.50 14.49
CA ALA A 877 38.54 -19.66 14.27
C ALA A 877 39.79 -19.63 15.17
N GLY A 878 40.38 -18.45 15.41
CA GLY A 878 41.49 -18.31 16.34
C GLY A 878 41.10 -18.60 17.78
N SER A 879 39.92 -18.19 18.25
CA SER A 879 39.42 -18.57 19.58
C SER A 879 39.19 -20.08 19.70
N LEU A 880 38.60 -20.72 18.67
CA LEU A 880 38.48 -22.17 18.63
C LEU A 880 39.85 -22.86 18.73
N CYS A 881 40.84 -22.37 17.98
CA CYS A 881 42.21 -22.88 18.01
C CYS A 881 42.83 -22.78 19.40
N LEU A 882 42.75 -21.61 20.06
CA LEU A 882 43.31 -21.42 21.40
C LEU A 882 42.64 -22.31 22.44
N ALA A 883 41.33 -22.50 22.33
CA ALA A 883 40.56 -23.35 23.23
C ALA A 883 40.91 -24.85 23.12
N THR A 884 41.64 -25.26 22.09
CA THR A 884 42.26 -26.60 22.06
C THR A 884 43.45 -26.73 23.02
N GLY A 885 44.12 -25.62 23.36
CA GLY A 885 45.36 -25.59 24.15
C GLY A 885 46.65 -25.60 23.32
N ILE A 886 46.57 -25.71 21.98
CA ILE A 886 47.71 -25.70 21.06
C ILE A 886 47.55 -24.71 19.90
N GLY A 887 46.69 -23.70 20.07
CA GLY A 887 46.28 -22.78 19.01
C GLY A 887 47.39 -21.92 18.41
N ASP A 888 48.50 -21.69 19.13
CA ASP A 888 49.63 -20.89 18.64
C ASP A 888 50.27 -21.49 17.37
N GLU A 889 50.19 -22.81 17.20
CA GLU A 889 50.66 -23.52 16.00
C GLU A 889 49.72 -23.34 14.78
N MET A 890 48.51 -22.82 14.99
CA MET A 890 47.44 -22.67 13.99
C MET A 890 47.10 -21.22 13.63
N ILE A 891 47.49 -20.26 14.48
CA ILE A 891 47.22 -18.83 14.29
C ILE A 891 48.42 -18.14 13.67
N VAL A 892 48.16 -17.25 12.71
CA VAL A 892 49.17 -16.42 12.03
C VAL A 892 48.82 -14.95 12.12
N SER A 893 49.79 -14.07 11.86
CA SER A 893 49.66 -12.61 12.03
C SER A 893 49.54 -11.82 10.73
N SER A 894 49.80 -12.45 9.58
CA SER A 894 49.73 -11.81 8.27
C SER A 894 49.43 -12.81 7.17
N MET A 895 49.03 -12.31 5.99
CA MET A 895 48.74 -13.17 4.84
C MET A 895 49.98 -13.85 4.26
N LYS A 896 51.15 -13.20 4.41
CA LYS A 896 52.43 -13.85 4.13
C LYS A 896 52.68 -15.03 5.08
N GLU A 897 52.49 -14.83 6.37
CA GLU A 897 52.69 -15.91 7.36
C GLU A 897 51.66 -17.03 7.17
N TYR A 898 50.43 -16.71 6.76
CA TYR A 898 49.42 -17.69 6.38
C TYR A 898 49.93 -18.64 5.28
N GLU A 899 50.45 -18.08 4.19
CA GLU A 899 51.01 -18.86 3.09
C GLU A 899 52.20 -19.71 3.55
N GLU A 900 53.15 -19.10 4.27
CA GLU A 900 54.36 -19.79 4.75
C GLU A 900 54.03 -20.92 5.74
N ARG A 901 53.06 -20.71 6.64
CA ARG A 901 52.63 -21.73 7.61
C ARG A 901 52.02 -22.94 6.89
N ALA A 902 51.12 -22.69 5.94
CA ALA A 902 50.49 -23.75 5.18
C ALA A 902 51.51 -24.55 4.36
N VAL A 903 52.42 -23.88 3.66
CA VAL A 903 53.48 -24.53 2.88
C VAL A 903 54.45 -25.28 3.79
N SER A 904 54.87 -24.71 4.92
CA SER A 904 55.78 -25.38 5.85
C SER A 904 55.17 -26.65 6.46
N LEU A 905 53.87 -26.66 6.74
CA LEU A 905 53.19 -27.85 7.25
C LEU A 905 53.05 -28.91 6.17
N ALA A 906 52.71 -28.50 4.94
CA ALA A 906 52.54 -29.43 3.82
C ALA A 906 53.84 -30.08 3.36
N LEU A 907 54.97 -29.36 3.41
CA LEU A 907 56.28 -29.89 3.03
C LEU A 907 56.99 -30.64 4.17
N SER A 908 56.44 -30.65 5.40
CA SER A 908 57.06 -31.27 6.56
C SER A 908 56.11 -32.23 7.28
N GLN A 909 56.07 -33.46 6.79
CA GLN A 909 55.26 -34.54 7.38
C GLN A 909 55.48 -34.71 8.90
N PRO A 910 56.72 -34.65 9.45
CA PRO A 910 56.90 -34.78 10.90
C PRO A 910 56.24 -33.65 11.70
N LYS A 911 56.29 -32.40 11.20
CA LYS A 911 55.67 -31.25 11.88
C LYS A 911 54.15 -31.38 11.89
N LEU A 912 53.56 -31.68 10.73
CA LEU A 912 52.12 -31.86 10.62
C LEU A 912 51.64 -33.04 11.47
N GLN A 913 52.32 -34.19 11.40
CA GLN A 913 51.94 -35.36 12.19
C GLN A 913 52.01 -35.08 13.70
N ALA A 914 53.02 -34.32 14.15
CA ALA A 914 53.13 -33.90 15.55
C ALA A 914 51.93 -33.02 15.96
N LEU A 915 51.57 -32.02 15.15
CA LEU A 915 50.43 -31.14 15.41
C LEU A 915 49.10 -31.91 15.41
N THR A 916 48.87 -32.76 14.40
CA THR A 916 47.70 -33.63 14.30
C THR A 916 47.60 -34.57 15.50
N ASN A 917 48.69 -35.23 15.89
CA ASN A 917 48.69 -36.14 17.05
C ASN A 917 48.37 -35.41 18.35
N LYS A 918 48.93 -34.21 18.57
CA LYS A 918 48.60 -33.36 19.73
C LYS A 918 47.12 -32.98 19.74
N LEU A 919 46.58 -32.51 18.61
CA LEU A 919 45.16 -32.14 18.51
C LEU A 919 44.26 -33.35 18.81
N LYS A 920 44.59 -34.51 18.23
CA LYS A 920 43.85 -35.75 18.43
C LYS A 920 43.87 -36.24 19.87
N SER A 921 44.98 -36.07 20.60
CA SER A 921 45.14 -36.53 21.99
C SER A 921 44.43 -35.63 23.00
N ILE A 922 44.37 -34.32 22.75
CA ILE A 922 43.77 -33.36 23.69
C ILE A 922 42.27 -33.13 23.47
N ARG A 923 41.69 -33.52 22.32
CA ARG A 923 40.29 -33.17 21.99
C ARG A 923 39.24 -33.64 23.01
N LEU A 924 39.52 -34.68 23.80
CA LEU A 924 38.58 -35.17 24.82
C LEU A 924 38.69 -34.42 26.15
N THR A 925 39.76 -33.64 26.35
CA THR A 925 40.08 -32.97 27.62
C THR A 925 40.24 -31.47 27.48
N CYS A 926 40.37 -30.93 26.26
CA CYS A 926 40.51 -29.50 26.06
C CYS A 926 39.19 -28.75 26.34
N PRO A 927 39.28 -27.47 26.76
CA PRO A 927 38.10 -26.65 27.04
C PRO A 927 37.09 -26.55 25.90
N LEU A 928 37.56 -26.59 24.63
CA LEU A 928 36.69 -26.45 23.45
C LEU A 928 35.55 -27.48 23.43
N PHE A 929 35.82 -28.74 23.78
CA PHE A 929 34.84 -29.84 23.68
C PHE A 929 34.28 -30.26 25.05
N ASP A 930 34.46 -29.44 26.09
CA ASP A 930 33.96 -29.71 27.43
C ASP A 930 32.74 -28.84 27.78
N THR A 931 31.60 -29.19 27.20
CA THR A 931 30.29 -28.55 27.44
C THR A 931 29.90 -28.58 28.92
N THR A 932 30.26 -29.63 29.65
CA THR A 932 29.94 -29.75 31.09
C THR A 932 30.68 -28.67 31.87
N ARG A 933 31.98 -28.48 31.60
CA ARG A 933 32.76 -27.37 32.17
C ARG A 933 32.17 -26.03 31.76
N TRP A 934 31.79 -25.88 30.50
CA TRP A 934 31.21 -24.65 29.96
C TRP A 934 29.93 -24.24 30.69
N VAL A 935 29.01 -25.19 30.95
CA VAL A 935 27.73 -24.91 31.63
C VAL A 935 27.91 -24.72 33.15
N SER A 936 28.84 -25.46 33.77
CA SER A 936 29.00 -25.47 35.23
C SER A 936 29.83 -24.32 35.80
N LEU A 937 30.77 -23.76 35.00
CA LEU A 937 31.74 -22.71 35.37
C LEU A 937 31.94 -22.57 36.89
N ARG A 938 32.54 -23.59 37.51
CA ARG A 938 33.20 -23.41 38.80
C ARG A 938 34.44 -22.56 38.51
N THR A 939 34.41 -21.30 38.93
CA THR A 939 35.59 -20.44 39.02
C THR A 939 36.68 -21.12 39.83
#